data_AF-A0AAE1LUK9-F1
#
_entry.id   AF-A0AAE1LUK9-F1
#
_cell.length_a   1.000
_cell.length_b   1.000
_cell.length_c   1.000
_cell.angle_alpha   90.00
_cell.angle_beta   90.00
_cell.angle_gamma   90.00
#
_symmetry.space_group_name_H-M   'P 1'
#
loop_
_entity.id
_entity.type
_entity.pdbx_description
1 polymer ?
#
loop_
_entity_poly.entity_id
_entity_poly.type
_entity_poly.pdbx_seq_one_letter_code
_entity_poly.pdbx_strand_id
1 'polypeptide(L)'
;MAVLHECDKDRATKPVCGITLQVGPGSGSVDSSGPVRPARADCKIAGTIVCATTEMAVREALDSDFLYKCYVCDVFIRGGRSFRHHVRSRRHPMPIKCTVCDRGFYHLTSLTRHTVESHIENNLVDSTDDSDDNMEIGMGAADDEMDLGDGENLGEQDEENQHNRDVGAAGAGAMQGAALGQDALQEEENANQEGEAIDLVKTAASIVLTLRQCPGATSASIERCEEACFKMAEDVNSAATGKVKQFLIDNNLMDNPASEQLLKDLKIEDPFSQMRTIKQQLKFFSKEYGLVIPETKFLDYRIEYFLNSESGIYEPQQVPMTFESVSIQKTLTQILSNPKLKNLIMSESKSTDGILRSYLDGSRYTESELLQQFPHMIRINLFWDDLEVVNPLGSKTSIHKLAAFYFAIQNLPAVENSQLSSVHLVALAHSEDIREAGFDKVLAPLISELKKLESERGVKIPGEEPDRLRATLCCLCCDGLAAHDLIGLLGPGARHFCRICMISRPEFHANLNSIGARRTKAMFEEQLEEVRQDPRKSKEYGVKRECPLDVLKTFSSTTDSILDIFHVLLEGATQWILVLTLRSFISRKLVTVDEINGRLHSFNYGVTDIKNKPSSNLSLKTLMSYTKLKQTGSQVWCFLRIFGFLVPNVPDDDLHLKLLNLHQEICLIVFAEAVRQTDIDRMEILITEHHALFQQLYLQDLNQEAEAEEDADDPDLDPQEVEAPQHPALQAQPSKRVTPGNKLHEMKHFGEQIRQHGPLVKYWCARFEARHNIFVKYGSVCGNFINPPKTMAQMHQISTLGSILKTTLRSEDIESQSTQDVLCQNCTHSNLLMRMGVEATSMVSITRTVKVSGDIYRDGLFVLLDSRIPAFGVIQKIYLHQNNVFLVVSPWETLGFVRRYCAYQVNPSQSQALIVKQADLSSHRTFAPWRPWKLRETYLAPRTIIFPM
;
A
#
# COMPACT_ATOMS: atom_id res chain seq x y z
N MET A 1 -46.79 -28.73 32.16
CA MET A 1 -48.12 -29.05 32.71
C MET A 1 -48.92 -27.76 32.80
N ALA A 2 -50.16 -27.77 32.29
CA ALA A 2 -51.20 -26.70 32.27
C ALA A 2 -50.88 -25.46 31.39
N VAL A 3 -51.48 -25.26 30.18
CA VAL A 3 -52.91 -25.09 29.77
C VAL A 3 -53.43 -23.71 30.22
N LEU A 4 -53.38 -22.71 29.33
CA LEU A 4 -54.47 -22.14 28.49
C LEU A 4 -55.60 -21.46 29.30
N HIS A 5 -55.84 -20.17 29.02
CA HIS A 5 -57.17 -19.69 28.64
C HIS A 5 -57.13 -18.34 27.91
N GLU A 6 -57.80 -18.31 26.76
CA GLU A 6 -58.17 -17.15 25.94
C GLU A 6 -59.17 -16.24 26.65
N CYS A 7 -59.19 -14.95 26.29
CA CYS A 7 -60.45 -14.25 26.03
C CYS A 7 -60.24 -13.03 25.11
N ASP A 8 -61.19 -12.85 24.20
CA ASP A 8 -61.20 -11.99 23.03
C ASP A 8 -61.74 -10.56 23.34
N LYS A 9 -61.58 -9.69 22.33
CA LYS A 9 -61.84 -8.25 22.17
C LYS A 9 -63.04 -7.61 22.90
N ASP A 10 -62.88 -6.34 23.30
CA ASP A 10 -63.70 -5.23 22.80
C ASP A 10 -63.11 -3.83 23.07
N ARG A 11 -63.41 -2.87 22.19
CA ARG A 11 -62.77 -1.54 22.07
C ARG A 11 -63.75 -0.40 22.41
N ALA A 12 -63.20 0.62 23.08
CA ALA A 12 -63.58 2.05 23.12
C ALA A 12 -64.56 2.55 24.22
N THR A 13 -64.03 3.38 25.13
CA THR A 13 -64.42 4.80 25.36
C THR A 13 -63.48 5.50 26.36
N LYS A 14 -63.02 6.73 26.01
CA LYS A 14 -62.38 7.77 26.87
C LYS A 14 -63.43 8.35 27.85
N PRO A 15 -63.11 8.98 29.02
CA PRO A 15 -62.40 10.28 29.09
C PRO A 15 -61.58 10.68 30.37
N VAL A 16 -60.64 11.62 30.15
CA VAL A 16 -60.25 12.84 30.94
C VAL A 16 -59.91 12.75 32.45
N CYS A 17 -58.67 13.12 32.84
CA CYS A 17 -58.23 14.38 33.50
C CYS A 17 -56.70 14.28 33.77
N GLY A 18 -55.88 15.30 34.00
CA GLY A 18 -56.02 16.73 34.20
C GLY A 18 -54.80 17.22 34.99
N ILE A 19 -54.03 18.19 34.49
CA ILE A 19 -53.20 19.05 35.36
C ILE A 19 -53.48 20.50 34.97
N THR A 20 -54.38 21.08 35.75
CA THR A 20 -54.49 22.51 36.00
C THR A 20 -53.53 22.84 37.14
N LEU A 21 -52.63 23.82 36.98
CA LEU A 21 -51.94 24.41 38.12
C LEU A 21 -52.90 25.37 38.83
N GLN A 22 -53.25 25.09 40.08
CA GLN A 22 -53.90 26.06 40.96
C GLN A 22 -52.99 26.41 42.14
N VAL A 23 -52.86 27.72 42.34
CA VAL A 23 -52.11 28.42 43.39
C VAL A 23 -52.87 28.28 44.72
N GLY A 24 -52.16 28.00 45.83
CA GLY A 24 -52.69 27.93 47.19
C GLY A 24 -52.77 29.28 47.92
N PRO A 25 -53.43 29.36 49.09
CA PRO A 25 -54.43 30.40 49.37
C PRO A 25 -54.04 31.47 50.39
N GLY A 26 -54.73 32.62 50.34
CA GLY A 26 -55.19 33.31 51.56
C GLY A 26 -54.92 34.81 51.72
N SER A 27 -56.02 35.59 51.66
CA SER A 27 -56.32 36.83 52.40
C SER A 27 -55.85 38.20 51.87
N GLY A 28 -56.81 39.14 51.74
CA GLY A 28 -56.58 40.57 51.98
C GLY A 28 -57.08 41.58 50.93
N SER A 29 -58.32 42.07 51.12
CA SER A 29 -58.86 43.42 50.82
C SER A 29 -58.79 44.05 49.40
N VAL A 30 -59.98 44.11 48.77
CA VAL A 30 -60.72 45.32 48.29
C VAL A 30 -59.90 46.61 48.08
N ASP A 31 -59.77 47.14 46.86
CA ASP A 31 -60.67 48.17 46.28
C ASP A 31 -60.21 48.65 44.86
N SER A 32 -61.11 49.40 44.25
CA SER A 32 -61.30 49.85 42.86
C SER A 32 -60.26 50.74 42.11
N SER A 33 -60.24 50.55 40.78
CA SER A 33 -60.08 51.52 39.67
C SER A 33 -58.72 52.23 39.38
N GLY A 34 -58.27 52.10 38.12
CA GLY A 34 -57.32 53.03 37.47
C GLY A 34 -56.13 52.37 36.75
N PRO A 35 -55.86 52.64 35.45
CA PRO A 35 -54.94 51.85 34.63
C PRO A 35 -53.52 52.44 34.60
N VAL A 36 -52.48 51.60 34.60
CA VAL A 36 -51.15 51.98 34.12
C VAL A 36 -50.50 50.80 33.37
N ARG A 37 -50.45 50.91 32.04
CA ARG A 37 -49.47 50.23 31.16
C ARG A 37 -48.12 50.97 31.31
N PRO A 38 -46.92 50.41 31.03
CA PRO A 38 -46.56 49.50 29.91
C PRO A 38 -45.53 48.40 30.33
N ALA A 39 -44.94 47.51 29.54
CA ALA A 39 -44.51 47.54 28.14
C ALA A 39 -44.24 46.11 27.57
N ARG A 40 -44.41 46.01 26.24
CA ARG A 40 -43.84 45.05 25.27
C ARG A 40 -43.66 43.58 25.65
N ALA A 41 -44.55 42.75 25.09
CA ALA A 41 -44.19 41.55 24.36
C ALA A 41 -45.31 41.23 23.34
N ASP A 42 -45.20 41.76 22.12
CA ASP A 42 -46.08 41.35 21.01
C ASP A 42 -45.66 39.95 20.54
N CYS A 43 -46.15 38.93 21.25
CA CYS A 43 -46.21 37.56 20.74
C CYS A 43 -47.35 37.48 19.71
N LYS A 44 -47.03 37.73 18.43
CA LYS A 44 -47.90 37.34 17.31
C LYS A 44 -47.68 35.87 16.98
N ILE A 45 -48.15 34.97 17.85
CA ILE A 45 -48.41 33.57 17.49
C ILE A 45 -49.81 33.23 18.00
N ALA A 46 -50.80 33.48 17.14
CA ALA A 46 -52.09 32.82 17.23
C ALA A 46 -51.89 31.37 16.78
N GLY A 47 -51.67 30.48 17.74
CA GLY A 47 -51.52 29.04 17.54
C GLY A 47 -51.23 28.39 18.88
N THR A 48 -52.06 27.44 19.30
CA THR A 48 -51.94 26.75 20.59
C THR A 48 -50.55 26.10 20.67
N ILE A 49 -49.73 26.53 21.64
CA ILE A 49 -48.38 25.97 21.85
C ILE A 49 -48.54 24.65 22.59
N VAL A 50 -48.03 23.57 22.00
CA VAL A 50 -47.99 22.25 22.65
C VAL A 50 -46.57 21.98 23.13
N CYS A 51 -46.36 22.04 24.45
CA CYS A 51 -45.13 21.57 25.08
C CYS A 51 -45.15 20.04 25.17
N ALA A 52 -44.56 19.37 24.17
CA ALA A 52 -44.32 17.94 24.20
C ALA A 52 -43.10 17.66 25.11
N THR A 53 -43.32 17.30 26.36
CA THR A 53 -42.26 17.01 27.34
C THR A 53 -41.74 15.57 27.28
N THR A 54 -42.32 14.70 26.46
CA THR A 54 -41.88 13.31 26.29
C THR A 54 -42.17 12.78 24.89
N GLU A 55 -41.50 11.68 24.56
CA GLU A 55 -41.46 11.07 23.23
C GLU A 55 -42.80 10.49 22.71
N MET A 56 -43.73 10.14 23.60
CA MET A 56 -45.08 9.71 23.19
C MET A 56 -45.84 10.81 22.43
N ALA A 57 -45.62 12.08 22.78
CA ALA A 57 -46.24 13.21 22.10
C ALA A 57 -45.77 13.37 20.64
N VAL A 58 -44.60 12.81 20.28
CA VAL A 58 -44.04 12.85 18.93
C VAL A 58 -44.86 11.97 17.98
N ARG A 59 -45.44 10.86 18.45
CA ARG A 59 -46.26 9.96 17.62
C ARG A 59 -47.67 10.52 17.32
N GLU A 60 -48.24 11.29 18.25
CA GLU A 60 -49.58 11.88 18.13
C GLU A 60 -49.60 13.26 17.44
N ALA A 61 -48.44 13.85 17.12
CA ALA A 61 -48.35 15.13 16.42
C ALA A 61 -48.83 15.02 14.95
N LEU A 62 -50.13 15.23 14.75
CA LEU A 62 -50.81 15.10 13.45
C LEU A 62 -51.13 16.45 12.80
N ASP A 63 -51.28 17.51 13.60
CA ASP A 63 -51.82 18.78 13.10
C ASP A 63 -50.75 19.67 12.45
N SER A 64 -51.11 20.32 11.34
CA SER A 64 -50.22 21.20 10.59
C SER A 64 -50.15 22.61 11.16
N ASP A 65 -51.14 23.01 11.97
CA ASP A 65 -51.28 24.40 12.40
C ASP A 65 -50.64 24.70 13.76
N PHE A 66 -50.23 23.67 14.51
CA PHE A 66 -49.58 23.84 15.82
C PHE A 66 -48.05 24.00 15.74
N LEU A 67 -47.49 24.74 16.70
CA LEU A 67 -46.06 24.88 16.94
C LEU A 67 -45.63 23.96 18.08
N TYR A 68 -44.67 23.10 17.79
CA TYR A 68 -44.12 22.10 18.70
C TYR A 68 -42.72 22.49 19.13
N LYS A 69 -42.46 22.52 20.44
CA LYS A 69 -41.11 22.76 20.98
C LYS A 69 -40.32 21.46 21.04
N CYS A 70 -39.12 21.44 20.46
CA CYS A 70 -38.24 20.28 20.52
C CYS A 70 -37.60 20.17 21.92
N TYR A 71 -37.86 19.09 22.65
CA TYR A 71 -37.25 18.85 23.97
C TYR A 71 -35.75 18.53 23.93
N VAL A 72 -35.16 18.35 22.74
CA VAL A 72 -33.72 18.06 22.55
C VAL A 72 -32.90 19.32 22.28
N CYS A 73 -33.48 20.35 21.65
CA CYS A 73 -32.74 21.57 21.28
C CYS A 73 -33.53 22.86 21.52
N ASP A 74 -34.70 22.78 22.14
CA ASP A 74 -35.61 23.88 22.49
C ASP A 74 -36.13 24.75 21.33
N VAL A 75 -35.89 24.35 20.07
CA VAL A 75 -36.40 25.02 18.86
C VAL A 75 -37.89 24.73 18.64
N PHE A 76 -38.65 25.75 18.23
CA PHE A 76 -40.07 25.62 17.88
C PHE A 76 -40.25 25.33 16.39
N ILE A 77 -41.04 24.31 16.07
CA ILE A 77 -41.27 23.84 14.69
C ILE A 77 -42.76 23.75 14.42
N ARG A 78 -43.18 24.33 13.29
CA ARG A 78 -44.58 24.33 12.86
C ARG A 78 -44.92 23.04 12.13
N GLY A 79 -46.01 22.39 12.56
CA GLY A 79 -46.56 21.18 11.95
C GLY A 79 -45.96 19.87 12.44
N GLY A 80 -46.83 18.90 12.72
CA GLY A 80 -46.46 17.64 13.38
C GLY A 80 -45.57 16.70 12.56
N ARG A 81 -45.63 16.75 11.22
CA ARG A 81 -44.73 15.98 10.34
C ARG A 81 -43.30 16.51 10.35
N SER A 82 -43.13 17.83 10.26
CA SER A 82 -41.83 18.50 10.31
C SER A 82 -41.18 18.33 11.69
N PHE A 83 -41.97 18.44 12.76
CA PHE A 83 -41.51 18.19 14.11
C PHE A 83 -41.03 16.74 14.31
N ARG A 84 -41.79 15.74 13.85
CA ARG A 84 -41.39 14.33 13.89
C ARG A 84 -40.10 14.06 13.14
N HIS A 85 -39.95 14.63 11.96
CA HIS A 85 -38.74 14.48 11.16
C HIS A 85 -37.53 15.13 11.84
N HIS A 86 -37.70 16.33 12.39
CA HIS A 86 -36.67 17.04 13.14
C HIS A 86 -36.21 16.24 14.38
N VAL A 87 -37.13 15.72 15.20
CA VAL A 87 -36.77 14.94 16.40
C VAL A 87 -36.07 13.62 16.03
N ARG A 88 -36.49 12.95 14.94
CA ARG A 88 -35.81 11.76 14.42
C ARG A 88 -34.38 12.04 13.94
N SER A 89 -34.16 13.21 13.33
CA SER A 89 -32.85 13.62 12.83
C SER A 89 -31.82 13.94 13.93
N ARG A 90 -32.22 14.07 15.20
CA ARG A 90 -31.33 14.39 16.32
C ARG A 90 -30.98 13.17 17.18
N ARG A 91 -31.43 11.97 16.79
CA ARG A 91 -31.42 10.80 17.69
C ARG A 91 -30.39 9.73 17.34
N HIS A 92 -30.14 9.42 16.08
CA HIS A 92 -29.01 8.55 15.71
C HIS A 92 -27.85 9.39 15.17
N PRO A 93 -26.58 9.02 15.41
CA PRO A 93 -25.46 9.67 14.76
C PRO A 93 -25.53 9.34 13.27
N MET A 94 -26.07 10.27 12.50
CA MET A 94 -26.07 10.17 11.06
C MET A 94 -24.64 10.41 10.57
N PRO A 95 -24.06 9.44 9.86
CA PRO A 95 -22.62 9.38 9.65
C PRO A 95 -22.09 10.48 8.71
N ILE A 96 -22.95 11.10 7.91
CA ILE A 96 -22.62 12.17 6.96
C ILE A 96 -23.33 13.44 7.42
N LYS A 97 -22.65 14.58 7.58
CA LYS A 97 -23.31 15.84 7.97
C LYS A 97 -23.15 16.90 6.88
N CYS A 98 -24.17 17.71 6.68
CA CYS A 98 -24.13 18.89 5.82
C CYS A 98 -23.24 19.95 6.48
N THR A 99 -22.24 20.47 5.76
CA THR A 99 -21.33 21.50 6.27
C THR A 99 -21.97 22.88 6.42
N VAL A 100 -23.15 23.10 5.82
CA VAL A 100 -23.87 24.38 5.83
C VAL A 100 -24.86 24.48 7.00
N CYS A 101 -25.53 23.39 7.38
CA CYS A 101 -26.52 23.42 8.49
C CYS A 101 -26.42 22.26 9.49
N ASP A 102 -25.33 21.49 9.45
CA ASP A 102 -25.02 20.37 10.35
C ASP A 102 -26.07 19.26 10.39
N ARG A 103 -26.98 19.22 9.41
CA ARG A 103 -28.00 18.16 9.27
C ARG A 103 -27.33 16.85 8.85
N GLY A 104 -27.65 15.75 9.53
CA GLY A 104 -27.08 14.45 9.25
C GLY A 104 -27.84 13.64 8.19
N PHE A 105 -27.15 12.73 7.50
CA PHE A 105 -27.63 11.79 6.48
C PHE A 105 -26.92 10.43 6.60
N TYR A 106 -27.60 9.35 6.16
CA TYR A 106 -27.04 7.99 6.09
C TYR A 106 -26.37 7.68 4.74
N HIS A 107 -26.74 8.41 3.67
CA HIS A 107 -26.25 8.20 2.31
C HIS A 107 -25.80 9.54 1.71
N LEU A 108 -24.75 9.54 0.88
CA LEU A 108 -24.22 10.76 0.25
C LEU A 108 -25.25 11.40 -0.70
N THR A 109 -26.00 10.59 -1.44
CA THR A 109 -27.10 11.02 -2.33
C THR A 109 -28.19 11.82 -1.58
N SER A 110 -28.48 11.43 -0.33
CA SER A 110 -29.43 12.15 0.52
C SER A 110 -28.89 13.49 1.02
N LEU A 111 -27.57 13.59 1.29
CA LEU A 111 -26.92 14.86 1.58
C LEU A 111 -26.96 15.77 0.34
N THR A 112 -26.55 15.26 -0.82
CA THR A 112 -26.49 16.04 -2.08
C THR A 112 -27.85 16.66 -2.39
N ARG A 113 -28.92 15.86 -2.32
CA ARG A 113 -30.29 16.35 -2.50
C ARG A 113 -30.67 17.41 -1.47
N HIS A 114 -30.31 17.22 -0.20
CA HIS A 114 -30.54 18.23 0.83
C HIS A 114 -29.79 19.54 0.58
N THR A 115 -28.52 19.50 0.14
CA THR A 115 -27.78 20.73 -0.18
C THR A 115 -28.42 21.48 -1.33
N VAL A 116 -28.87 20.77 -2.36
CA VAL A 116 -29.57 21.38 -3.50
C VAL A 116 -30.93 21.95 -3.09
N GLU A 117 -31.76 21.20 -2.35
CA GLU A 117 -33.12 21.62 -2.02
C GLU A 117 -33.21 22.63 -0.87
N SER A 118 -32.21 22.67 0.02
CA SER A 118 -32.29 23.43 1.28
C SER A 118 -31.26 24.56 1.41
N HIS A 119 -30.18 24.54 0.63
CA HIS A 119 -29.11 25.57 0.69
C HIS A 119 -28.85 26.26 -0.64
N ILE A 120 -29.47 25.79 -1.73
CA ILE A 120 -29.49 26.48 -3.01
C ILE A 120 -30.93 26.95 -3.22
N GLU A 121 -31.18 28.25 -3.06
CA GLU A 121 -32.48 28.82 -3.43
C GLU A 121 -32.64 28.70 -4.96
N ASN A 122 -33.68 27.97 -5.37
CA ASN A 122 -34.14 27.92 -6.76
C ASN A 122 -34.57 29.31 -7.22
N ASN A 123 -33.68 30.06 -7.85
CA ASN A 123 -34.09 31.01 -8.87
C ASN A 123 -34.45 30.22 -10.12
N LEU A 124 -35.74 29.90 -10.27
CA LEU A 124 -36.29 29.50 -11.55
C LEU A 124 -36.34 30.75 -12.45
N VAL A 125 -35.52 30.75 -13.50
CA VAL A 125 -36.01 31.19 -14.81
C VAL A 125 -35.85 30.00 -15.73
N ASP A 126 -37.00 29.49 -16.14
CA ASP A 126 -37.17 28.45 -17.15
C ASP A 126 -36.99 29.06 -18.54
N SER A 127 -35.93 28.67 -19.26
CA SER A 127 -35.93 28.52 -20.73
C SER A 127 -34.62 27.90 -21.23
N THR A 128 -34.71 26.63 -21.62
CA THR A 128 -34.06 25.93 -22.76
C THR A 128 -32.53 25.86 -22.91
N ASP A 129 -32.09 24.63 -23.18
CA ASP A 129 -30.87 24.14 -23.87
C ASP A 129 -29.62 23.74 -23.07
N ASP A 130 -29.34 22.43 -23.19
CA ASP A 130 -28.07 21.68 -23.28
C ASP A 130 -26.75 22.34 -22.87
N SER A 131 -26.12 21.80 -21.82
CA SER A 131 -24.72 21.32 -21.84
C SER A 131 -24.29 20.77 -20.48
N ASP A 132 -23.73 19.56 -20.48
CA ASP A 132 -22.90 18.98 -19.42
C ASP A 132 -21.75 19.91 -19.02
N ASP A 133 -21.49 20.06 -17.72
CA ASP A 133 -20.14 20.38 -17.23
C ASP A 133 -19.93 19.89 -15.77
N ASN A 134 -19.01 18.93 -15.65
CA ASN A 134 -18.44 18.41 -14.41
C ASN A 134 -17.35 19.37 -13.90
N MET A 135 -17.47 19.84 -12.66
CA MET A 135 -16.38 20.54 -11.97
C MET A 135 -15.55 19.51 -11.18
N GLU A 136 -14.44 19.05 -11.77
CA GLU A 136 -13.41 18.26 -11.10
C GLU A 136 -12.68 19.10 -10.04
N ILE A 137 -12.60 18.59 -8.81
CA ILE A 137 -11.60 19.01 -7.83
C ILE A 137 -10.61 17.85 -7.68
N GLY A 138 -9.40 18.08 -8.20
CA GLY A 138 -8.36 17.07 -8.36
C GLY A 138 -7.85 16.45 -7.06
N MET A 139 -7.79 15.12 -7.08
CA MET A 139 -6.87 14.32 -6.28
C MET A 139 -6.10 13.42 -7.25
N GLY A 140 -4.80 13.68 -7.38
CA GLY A 140 -3.92 12.99 -8.32
C GLY A 140 -3.84 11.48 -8.04
N ALA A 141 -4.41 10.70 -8.94
CA ALA A 141 -4.03 9.33 -9.21
C ALA A 141 -3.22 9.34 -10.51
N ALA A 142 -2.00 8.80 -10.46
CA ALA A 142 -1.24 8.50 -11.65
C ALA A 142 -1.81 7.22 -12.25
N ASP A 143 -2.61 7.35 -13.30
CA ASP A 143 -2.99 6.25 -14.17
C ASP A 143 -2.23 6.37 -15.50
N ASP A 144 -1.78 5.21 -15.97
CA ASP A 144 -1.11 4.98 -17.24
C ASP A 144 -2.11 5.17 -18.40
N GLU A 145 -1.85 6.10 -19.32
CA GLU A 145 -2.44 6.08 -20.67
C GLU A 145 -1.42 6.46 -21.75
N MET A 146 -1.61 5.83 -22.91
CA MET A 146 -0.77 5.79 -24.09
C MET A 146 -0.81 7.11 -24.87
N ASP A 147 0.37 7.62 -25.20
CA ASP A 147 0.59 8.80 -26.03
C ASP A 147 0.47 8.42 -27.52
N LEU A 148 -0.63 8.81 -28.17
CA LEU A 148 -0.81 8.78 -29.62
C LEU A 148 -0.36 10.15 -30.15
N GLY A 149 0.70 10.12 -30.97
CA GLY A 149 1.37 11.31 -31.48
C GLY A 149 0.50 12.20 -32.38
N ASP A 150 0.71 13.50 -32.22
CA ASP A 150 0.18 14.55 -33.07
C ASP A 150 0.68 14.41 -34.52
N GLY A 151 -0.28 14.40 -35.44
CA GLY A 151 -0.05 14.62 -36.86
C GLY A 151 0.03 16.11 -37.16
N GLU A 152 1.16 16.55 -37.72
CA GLU A 152 1.22 17.81 -38.44
C GLU A 152 0.69 17.63 -39.86
N ASN A 153 -0.24 18.52 -40.17
CA ASN A 153 -0.99 18.66 -41.41
C ASN A 153 -0.15 19.46 -42.42
N LEU A 154 0.14 18.89 -43.59
CA LEU A 154 0.59 19.63 -44.77
C LEU A 154 -0.14 19.11 -46.02
N GLY A 155 -1.18 19.85 -46.40
CA GLY A 155 -1.37 20.42 -47.74
C GLY A 155 -1.34 19.51 -48.97
N GLU A 156 -2.55 19.30 -49.52
CA GLU A 156 -2.94 19.47 -50.94
C GLU A 156 -2.07 18.84 -52.05
N GLN A 157 -2.66 17.91 -52.84
CA GLN A 157 -3.10 18.17 -54.23
C GLN A 157 -3.65 16.89 -54.90
N ASP A 158 -4.93 16.98 -55.29
CA ASP A 158 -5.56 16.64 -56.57
C ASP A 158 -5.34 15.32 -57.35
N GLU A 159 -6.41 15.01 -58.10
CA GLU A 159 -6.57 14.06 -59.23
C GLU A 159 -6.98 12.62 -58.87
N GLU A 160 -8.27 12.27 -58.93
CA GLU A 160 -9.13 11.98 -60.09
C GLU A 160 -9.20 10.49 -60.48
N ASN A 161 -10.46 10.03 -60.64
CA ASN A 161 -10.95 9.01 -61.58
C ASN A 161 -10.48 7.54 -61.41
N GLN A 162 -11.37 6.63 -61.00
CA GLN A 162 -12.47 5.98 -61.77
C GLN A 162 -12.06 4.60 -62.33
N HIS A 163 -12.93 3.64 -61.99
CA HIS A 163 -13.42 2.56 -62.84
C HIS A 163 -12.56 1.30 -63.13
N ASN A 164 -13.11 0.20 -62.59
CA ASN A 164 -13.61 -0.98 -63.31
C ASN A 164 -12.63 -2.08 -63.78
N ARG A 165 -13.00 -3.29 -63.30
CA ARG A 165 -13.34 -4.49 -64.08
C ARG A 165 -12.22 -5.33 -64.74
N ASP A 166 -12.06 -6.52 -64.16
CA ASP A 166 -12.60 -7.79 -64.69
C ASP A 166 -11.70 -8.67 -65.58
N VAL A 167 -11.92 -9.99 -65.44
CA VAL A 167 -11.57 -11.11 -66.34
C VAL A 167 -10.06 -11.45 -66.45
N GLY A 168 -9.57 -12.69 -66.39
CA GLY A 168 -10.13 -14.04 -66.37
C GLY A 168 -9.20 -15.02 -67.12
N ALA A 169 -9.29 -16.30 -66.77
CA ALA A 169 -9.06 -17.49 -67.60
C ALA A 169 -7.62 -18.00 -67.93
N ALA A 170 -7.30 -19.13 -67.29
CA ALA A 170 -7.23 -20.50 -67.86
C ALA A 170 -6.05 -21.01 -68.75
N GLY A 171 -5.55 -22.18 -68.34
CA GLY A 171 -5.14 -23.34 -69.16
C GLY A 171 -3.63 -23.51 -69.39
N ALA A 172 -3.03 -24.69 -69.56
CA ALA A 172 -3.35 -26.11 -69.39
C ALA A 172 -2.11 -26.92 -69.89
N GLY A 173 -1.90 -28.16 -69.40
CA GLY A 173 -1.07 -29.22 -70.05
C GLY A 173 0.24 -29.58 -69.33
N ALA A 174 0.36 -30.71 -68.58
CA ALA A 174 0.62 -32.11 -69.00
C ALA A 174 2.09 -32.35 -69.45
N MET A 175 2.85 -33.42 -69.12
CA MET A 175 2.54 -34.81 -68.77
C MET A 175 3.83 -35.59 -68.34
N GLN A 176 3.68 -36.74 -67.64
CA GLN A 176 4.56 -37.95 -67.51
C GLN A 176 5.83 -37.86 -66.64
N GLY A 177 6.19 -38.81 -65.76
CA GLY A 177 5.64 -40.12 -65.37
C GLY A 177 6.79 -41.10 -65.03
N ALA A 178 6.79 -41.73 -63.85
CA ALA A 178 7.42 -43.05 -63.59
C ALA A 178 7.05 -43.56 -62.19
N ALA A 179 6.56 -44.79 -62.14
CA ALA A 179 6.09 -45.50 -60.95
C ALA A 179 7.03 -46.67 -60.61
N LEU A 180 7.01 -47.09 -59.33
CA LEU A 180 6.79 -48.46 -58.83
C LEU A 180 7.63 -48.80 -57.59
N GLY A 181 6.95 -49.33 -56.57
CA GLY A 181 7.53 -49.94 -55.37
C GLY A 181 6.54 -49.98 -54.20
N GLN A 182 5.53 -50.85 -54.28
CA GLN A 182 4.64 -51.22 -53.15
C GLN A 182 5.13 -52.52 -52.51
N ASP A 183 5.13 -52.56 -51.17
CA ASP A 183 4.59 -53.63 -50.28
C ASP A 183 4.88 -53.18 -48.82
N ALA A 184 3.88 -52.66 -48.09
CA ALA A 184 3.05 -53.36 -47.09
C ALA A 184 3.90 -53.87 -45.89
N LEU A 185 3.73 -53.43 -44.63
CA LEU A 185 2.51 -53.44 -43.80
C LEU A 185 2.65 -52.51 -42.57
N GLN A 186 1.58 -51.73 -42.32
CA GLN A 186 0.92 -51.42 -41.04
C GLN A 186 1.74 -51.24 -39.75
N GLU A 187 1.72 -50.03 -39.19
CA GLU A 187 1.02 -49.71 -37.92
C GLU A 187 1.05 -48.18 -37.64
N GLU A 188 -0.07 -47.69 -37.08
CA GLU A 188 -0.32 -46.34 -36.52
C GLU A 188 -0.78 -45.21 -37.45
N GLU A 189 -2.04 -45.35 -37.89
CA GLU A 189 -2.95 -44.20 -38.11
C GLU A 189 -3.43 -43.61 -36.77
N ASN A 190 -3.61 -42.29 -36.78
CA ASN A 190 -4.48 -41.46 -35.92
C ASN A 190 -4.02 -41.06 -34.51
N ALA A 191 -3.07 -40.12 -34.45
CA ALA A 191 -3.11 -39.06 -33.44
C ALA A 191 -3.96 -37.90 -33.98
N ASN A 192 -5.28 -37.99 -33.84
CA ASN A 192 -6.15 -36.81 -33.91
C ASN A 192 -5.73 -35.88 -32.76
N GLN A 193 -5.20 -34.71 -33.09
CA GLN A 193 -5.17 -33.57 -32.18
C GLN A 193 -6.62 -33.12 -31.97
N GLU A 194 -7.29 -33.71 -30.98
CA GLU A 194 -8.50 -33.12 -30.41
C GLU A 194 -8.13 -31.78 -29.77
N GLY A 195 -8.60 -30.68 -30.35
CA GLY A 195 -8.50 -29.36 -29.73
C GLY A 195 -9.27 -29.38 -28.40
N GLU A 196 -8.59 -29.00 -27.31
CA GLU A 196 -9.20 -28.87 -25.98
C GLU A 196 -10.47 -28.01 -26.06
N ALA A 197 -11.61 -28.57 -25.65
CA ALA A 197 -12.89 -27.84 -25.63
C ALA A 197 -12.80 -26.64 -24.66
N ILE A 198 -13.13 -25.44 -25.14
CA ILE A 198 -13.09 -24.21 -24.34
C ILE A 198 -14.18 -24.25 -23.27
N ASP A 199 -13.78 -24.21 -22.00
CA ASP A 199 -14.70 -24.11 -20.85
C ASP A 199 -15.13 -22.65 -20.62
N LEU A 200 -16.35 -22.33 -21.05
CA LEU A 200 -16.94 -20.99 -20.92
C LEU A 200 -17.11 -20.55 -19.46
N VAL A 201 -17.35 -21.47 -18.52
CA VAL A 201 -17.51 -21.16 -17.09
C VAL A 201 -16.16 -20.76 -16.49
N LYS A 202 -15.08 -21.45 -16.85
CA LYS A 202 -13.71 -21.04 -16.46
C LYS A 202 -13.32 -19.69 -17.06
N THR A 203 -13.73 -19.43 -18.31
CA THR A 203 -13.50 -18.13 -18.96
C THR A 203 -14.24 -17.01 -18.22
N ALA A 204 -15.52 -17.21 -17.90
CA ALA A 204 -16.31 -16.28 -17.10
C ALA A 204 -15.68 -16.05 -15.71
N ALA A 205 -15.19 -17.11 -15.06
CA ALA A 205 -14.51 -17.02 -13.77
C ALA A 205 -13.25 -16.13 -13.83
N SER A 206 -12.45 -16.25 -14.89
CA SER A 206 -11.28 -15.40 -15.14
C SER A 206 -11.64 -13.93 -15.34
N ILE A 207 -12.75 -13.66 -16.05
CA ILE A 207 -13.28 -12.30 -16.23
C ILE A 207 -13.69 -11.71 -14.88
N VAL A 208 -14.48 -12.44 -14.08
CA VAL A 208 -14.93 -11.97 -12.75
C VAL A 208 -13.74 -11.69 -11.83
N LEU A 209 -12.73 -12.57 -11.79
CA LEU A 209 -11.51 -12.35 -11.01
C LEU A 209 -10.75 -11.10 -11.46
N THR A 210 -10.62 -10.91 -12.78
CA THR A 210 -9.94 -9.73 -13.34
C THR A 210 -10.67 -8.44 -12.97
N LEU A 211 -12.00 -8.42 -13.07
CA LEU A 211 -12.80 -7.27 -12.67
C LEU A 211 -12.72 -7.00 -11.16
N ARG A 212 -12.70 -8.04 -10.31
CA ARG A 212 -12.57 -7.89 -8.84
C ARG A 212 -11.20 -7.42 -8.39
N GLN A 213 -10.17 -7.59 -9.22
CA GLN A 213 -8.86 -7.00 -9.00
C GLN A 213 -8.80 -5.50 -9.28
N CYS A 214 -9.83 -4.93 -9.90
CA CYS A 214 -10.00 -3.49 -10.05
C CYS A 214 -10.80 -2.96 -8.85
N PRO A 215 -10.16 -2.47 -7.77
CA PRO A 215 -10.90 -2.03 -6.57
C PRO A 215 -11.81 -0.82 -6.79
N GLY A 216 -11.70 -0.12 -7.93
CA GLY A 216 -12.65 0.91 -8.37
C GLY A 216 -13.97 0.36 -8.91
N ALA A 217 -14.04 -0.92 -9.27
CA ALA A 217 -15.24 -1.51 -9.88
C ALA A 217 -16.32 -1.79 -8.83
N THR A 218 -17.48 -1.13 -8.96
CA THR A 218 -18.65 -1.41 -8.12
C THR A 218 -19.23 -2.78 -8.49
N SER A 219 -19.90 -3.46 -7.54
CA SER A 219 -20.59 -4.73 -7.83
C SER A 219 -21.60 -4.59 -8.98
N ALA A 220 -22.30 -3.46 -9.08
CA ALA A 220 -23.22 -3.18 -10.19
C ALA A 220 -22.50 -2.99 -11.54
N SER A 221 -21.27 -2.48 -11.55
CA SER A 221 -20.49 -2.36 -12.80
C SER A 221 -19.97 -3.72 -13.24
N ILE A 222 -19.58 -4.58 -12.30
CA ILE A 222 -19.18 -5.96 -12.59
C ILE A 222 -20.37 -6.74 -13.17
N GLU A 223 -21.54 -6.67 -12.55
CA GLU A 223 -22.76 -7.32 -13.04
C GLU A 223 -23.12 -6.87 -14.47
N ARG A 224 -23.05 -5.56 -14.76
CA ARG A 224 -23.25 -5.02 -16.12
C ARG A 224 -22.23 -5.56 -17.13
N CYS A 225 -20.96 -5.69 -16.73
CA CYS A 225 -19.94 -6.29 -17.59
C CYS A 225 -20.22 -7.78 -17.84
N GLU A 226 -20.63 -8.53 -16.82
CA GLU A 226 -21.02 -9.94 -16.97
C GLU A 226 -22.21 -10.09 -17.93
N GLU A 227 -23.24 -9.25 -17.80
CA GLU A 227 -24.39 -9.19 -18.72
C GLU A 227 -23.98 -8.84 -20.15
N ALA A 228 -23.14 -7.84 -20.34
CA ALA A 228 -22.67 -7.43 -21.67
C ALA A 228 -21.83 -8.52 -22.33
N CYS A 229 -20.93 -9.16 -21.59
CA CYS A 229 -20.12 -10.29 -22.08
C CYS A 229 -21.01 -11.47 -22.49
N PHE A 230 -22.00 -11.83 -21.66
CA PHE A 230 -22.90 -12.92 -21.99
C PHE A 230 -23.77 -12.61 -23.21
N LYS A 231 -24.30 -11.38 -23.30
CA LYS A 231 -25.07 -10.92 -24.47
C LYS A 231 -24.25 -11.02 -25.75
N MET A 232 -23.00 -10.58 -25.72
CA MET A 232 -22.11 -10.69 -26.89
C MET A 232 -21.89 -12.15 -27.30
N ALA A 233 -21.69 -13.05 -26.34
CA ALA A 233 -21.56 -14.47 -26.61
C ALA A 233 -22.85 -15.06 -27.21
N GLU A 234 -24.02 -14.65 -26.69
CA GLU A 234 -25.34 -15.07 -27.18
C GLU A 234 -25.60 -14.58 -28.61
N ASP A 235 -25.26 -13.33 -28.92
CA ASP A 235 -25.40 -12.73 -30.26
C ASP A 235 -24.51 -13.46 -31.29
N VAL A 236 -23.24 -13.72 -30.93
CA VAL A 236 -22.30 -14.47 -31.78
C VAL A 236 -22.79 -15.91 -32.00
N ASN A 237 -23.24 -16.57 -30.93
CA ASN A 237 -23.76 -17.92 -31.00
C ASN A 237 -25.04 -18.00 -31.85
N SER A 238 -25.93 -17.02 -31.73
CA SER A 238 -27.15 -16.91 -32.53
C SER A 238 -26.83 -16.70 -34.01
N ALA A 239 -25.85 -15.86 -34.33
CA ALA A 239 -25.39 -15.66 -35.70
C ALA A 239 -24.76 -16.94 -36.29
N ALA A 240 -23.94 -17.65 -35.51
CA ALA A 240 -23.35 -18.93 -35.92
C ALA A 240 -24.42 -20.01 -36.13
N THR A 241 -25.34 -20.16 -35.17
CA THR A 241 -26.48 -21.09 -35.25
C THR A 241 -27.35 -20.79 -36.46
N GLY A 242 -27.58 -19.51 -36.77
CA GLY A 242 -28.30 -19.07 -37.97
C GLY A 242 -27.62 -19.54 -39.27
N LYS A 243 -26.29 -19.39 -39.37
CA LYS A 243 -25.50 -19.85 -40.52
C LYS A 243 -25.53 -21.38 -40.66
N VAL A 244 -25.36 -22.11 -39.56
CA VAL A 244 -25.42 -23.58 -39.55
C VAL A 244 -26.81 -24.04 -39.97
N LYS A 245 -27.87 -23.44 -39.43
CA LYS A 245 -29.25 -23.76 -39.81
C LYS A 245 -29.50 -23.51 -41.29
N GLN A 246 -29.02 -22.39 -41.84
CA GLN A 246 -29.15 -22.11 -43.27
C GLN A 246 -28.40 -23.14 -44.12
N PHE A 247 -27.16 -23.48 -43.74
CA PHE A 247 -26.39 -24.53 -44.41
C PHE A 247 -27.10 -25.89 -44.40
N LEU A 248 -27.72 -26.27 -43.27
CA LEU A 248 -28.50 -27.51 -43.16
C LEU A 248 -29.75 -27.48 -44.05
N ILE A 249 -30.42 -26.33 -44.18
CA ILE A 249 -31.56 -26.14 -45.09
C ILE A 249 -31.09 -26.28 -46.55
N ASP A 250 -30.04 -25.56 -46.94
CA ASP A 250 -29.52 -25.53 -48.32
C ASP A 250 -29.08 -26.93 -48.81
N ASN A 251 -28.69 -27.81 -47.88
CA ASN A 251 -28.27 -29.19 -48.16
C ASN A 251 -29.35 -30.26 -47.87
N ASN A 252 -30.60 -29.87 -47.56
CA ASN A 252 -31.70 -30.80 -47.21
C ASN A 252 -31.39 -31.76 -46.04
N LEU A 253 -30.68 -31.29 -45.02
CA LEU A 253 -30.28 -32.08 -43.86
C LEU A 253 -31.16 -31.84 -42.62
N MET A 254 -32.16 -30.96 -42.70
CA MET A 254 -32.99 -30.55 -41.54
C MET A 254 -33.80 -31.67 -40.90
N ASP A 255 -34.17 -32.71 -41.65
CA ASP A 255 -34.96 -33.85 -41.15
C ASP A 255 -34.09 -34.94 -40.47
N ASN A 256 -32.78 -34.72 -40.39
CA ASN A 256 -31.86 -35.63 -39.72
C ASN A 256 -31.88 -35.39 -38.19
N PRO A 257 -32.12 -36.42 -37.35
CA PRO A 257 -32.04 -36.30 -35.89
C PRO A 257 -30.70 -35.73 -35.39
N ALA A 258 -29.60 -36.01 -36.10
CA ALA A 258 -28.29 -35.47 -35.78
C ALA A 258 -28.21 -33.94 -36.00
N SER A 259 -28.95 -33.41 -36.97
CA SER A 259 -29.03 -31.97 -37.25
C SER A 259 -29.88 -31.23 -36.21
N GLU A 260 -30.96 -31.86 -35.71
CA GLU A 260 -31.72 -31.31 -34.60
C GLU A 260 -30.91 -31.31 -33.29
N GLN A 261 -30.13 -32.37 -33.05
CA GLN A 261 -29.23 -32.45 -31.91
C GLN A 261 -28.11 -31.40 -31.99
N LEU A 262 -27.48 -31.22 -33.15
CA LEU A 262 -26.46 -30.20 -33.37
C LEU A 262 -26.99 -28.79 -33.05
N LEU A 263 -28.20 -28.44 -33.49
CA LEU A 263 -28.81 -27.14 -33.18
C LEU A 263 -29.16 -26.97 -31.69
N LYS A 264 -29.41 -28.07 -30.95
CA LYS A 264 -29.56 -28.04 -29.49
C LYS A 264 -28.22 -27.84 -28.80
N ASP A 265 -27.19 -28.55 -29.25
CA ASP A 265 -25.83 -28.50 -28.68
C ASP A 265 -25.15 -27.14 -28.92
N LEU A 266 -25.55 -26.42 -29.98
CA LEU A 266 -25.12 -25.04 -30.22
C LEU A 266 -25.70 -24.03 -29.23
N LYS A 267 -26.70 -24.36 -28.41
CA LYS A 267 -27.22 -23.40 -27.42
C LYS A 267 -26.24 -23.27 -26.26
N ILE A 268 -25.84 -22.04 -25.95
CA ILE A 268 -25.00 -21.73 -24.79
C ILE A 268 -25.85 -21.36 -23.58
N GLU A 269 -25.44 -21.81 -22.39
CA GLU A 269 -26.00 -21.37 -21.10
C GLU A 269 -25.23 -20.17 -20.54
N ASP A 270 -25.82 -19.41 -19.61
CA ASP A 270 -25.15 -18.28 -18.95
C ASP A 270 -23.97 -18.77 -18.08
N PRO A 271 -22.71 -18.51 -18.50
CA PRO A 271 -21.54 -18.98 -17.77
C PRO A 271 -21.30 -18.20 -16.47
N PHE A 272 -21.99 -17.06 -16.26
CA PHE A 272 -21.90 -16.22 -15.05
C PHE A 272 -22.99 -16.54 -14.01
N SER A 273 -23.94 -17.43 -14.33
CA SER A 273 -25.09 -17.75 -13.47
C SER A 273 -24.71 -18.14 -12.03
N GLN A 274 -23.57 -18.80 -11.86
CA GLN A 274 -23.03 -19.21 -10.55
C GLN A 274 -22.11 -18.18 -9.88
N MET A 275 -21.98 -16.96 -10.43
CA MET A 275 -21.02 -15.93 -10.00
C MET A 275 -21.62 -14.52 -9.92
N ARG A 276 -22.93 -14.33 -10.03
CA ARG A 276 -23.57 -12.99 -10.02
C ARG A 276 -23.37 -12.24 -8.70
N THR A 277 -23.51 -12.91 -7.57
CA THR A 277 -23.38 -12.30 -6.24
C THR A 277 -22.06 -12.64 -5.57
N ILE A 278 -21.57 -11.78 -4.65
CA ILE A 278 -20.36 -12.08 -3.86
C ILE A 278 -20.47 -13.45 -3.16
N LYS A 279 -21.64 -13.79 -2.61
CA LYS A 279 -21.86 -15.09 -1.95
C LYS A 279 -21.71 -16.27 -2.91
N GLN A 280 -22.23 -16.14 -4.13
CA GLN A 280 -22.07 -17.14 -5.18
C GLN A 280 -20.61 -17.23 -5.64
N GLN A 281 -19.95 -16.09 -5.86
CA GLN A 281 -18.52 -16.02 -6.18
C GLN A 281 -17.67 -16.74 -5.13
N LEU A 282 -17.85 -16.43 -3.84
CA LEU A 282 -17.12 -17.09 -2.74
C LEU A 282 -17.33 -18.61 -2.77
N LYS A 283 -18.57 -19.07 -2.96
CA LYS A 283 -18.89 -20.51 -3.03
C LYS A 283 -18.25 -21.17 -4.24
N PHE A 284 -18.36 -20.55 -5.41
CA PHE A 284 -17.82 -21.05 -6.67
C PHE A 284 -16.29 -21.12 -6.61
N PHE A 285 -15.63 -20.02 -6.29
CA PHE A 285 -14.16 -19.96 -6.22
C PHE A 285 -13.57 -20.82 -5.10
N SER A 286 -14.29 -21.02 -3.99
CA SER A 286 -13.85 -21.96 -2.95
C SER A 286 -13.89 -23.41 -3.43
N LYS A 287 -14.95 -23.79 -4.15
CA LYS A 287 -15.11 -25.14 -4.70
C LYS A 287 -14.12 -25.43 -5.83
N GLU A 288 -14.01 -24.52 -6.79
CA GLU A 288 -13.25 -24.74 -8.03
C GLU A 288 -11.75 -24.42 -7.89
N TYR A 289 -11.39 -23.40 -7.10
CA TYR A 289 -10.01 -22.89 -7.01
C TYR A 289 -9.46 -22.82 -5.58
N GLY A 290 -10.17 -23.42 -4.61
CA GLY A 290 -9.70 -23.49 -3.22
C GLY A 290 -9.63 -22.15 -2.49
N LEU A 291 -10.42 -21.14 -2.92
CA LEU A 291 -10.51 -19.85 -2.22
C LEU A 291 -10.66 -20.02 -0.70
N VAL A 292 -9.79 -19.34 0.06
CA VAL A 292 -9.88 -19.28 1.51
C VAL A 292 -10.93 -18.24 1.90
N ILE A 293 -12.07 -18.72 2.40
CA ILE A 293 -13.15 -17.84 2.85
C ILE A 293 -12.82 -17.32 4.26
N PRO A 294 -12.88 -15.99 4.52
CA PRO A 294 -12.75 -15.44 5.86
C PRO A 294 -13.83 -15.96 6.80
N GLU A 295 -13.44 -16.25 8.04
CA GLU A 295 -14.32 -16.74 9.09
C GLU A 295 -14.56 -15.64 10.13
N THR A 296 -15.82 -15.24 10.32
CA THR A 296 -16.22 -14.31 11.39
C THR A 296 -16.04 -15.00 12.75
N LYS A 297 -15.24 -14.40 13.64
CA LYS A 297 -14.96 -14.87 15.00
C LYS A 297 -15.44 -13.84 16.01
N PHE A 298 -15.87 -14.33 17.17
CA PHE A 298 -16.32 -13.52 18.30
C PHE A 298 -15.13 -13.01 19.12
N LEU A 299 -15.16 -11.75 19.55
CA LEU A 299 -14.16 -11.17 20.46
C LEU A 299 -14.74 -10.98 21.86
N ASP A 300 -15.74 -10.12 21.94
CA ASP A 300 -16.40 -9.74 23.18
C ASP A 300 -17.76 -9.11 22.86
N TYR A 301 -18.36 -8.49 23.86
CA TYR A 301 -19.53 -7.66 23.66
C TYR A 301 -19.22 -6.20 24.01
N ARG A 302 -19.79 -5.30 23.22
CA ARG A 302 -19.88 -3.89 23.57
C ARG A 302 -21.33 -3.47 23.79
N ILE A 303 -21.53 -2.42 24.56
CA ILE A 303 -22.85 -1.82 24.75
C ILE A 303 -23.03 -0.74 23.71
N GLU A 304 -24.02 -0.91 22.84
CA GLU A 304 -24.50 0.14 21.96
C GLU A 304 -25.93 0.52 22.33
N TYR A 305 -26.27 1.79 22.12
CA TYR A 305 -27.60 2.28 22.43
C TYR A 305 -28.45 2.32 21.18
N PHE A 306 -29.57 1.61 21.17
CA PHE A 306 -30.55 1.63 20.10
C PHE A 306 -31.87 2.21 20.63
N LEU A 307 -32.40 3.25 20.00
CA LEU A 307 -33.42 3.01 18.99
C LEU A 307 -34.61 2.11 19.30
N ASN A 308 -35.11 1.94 20.54
CA ASN A 308 -36.31 1.13 20.71
C ASN A 308 -37.48 1.85 20.04
N SER A 309 -37.96 1.30 18.92
CA SER A 309 -38.97 1.99 18.12
C SER A 309 -40.30 2.13 18.84
N GLU A 310 -40.60 1.28 19.83
CA GLU A 310 -41.84 1.22 20.60
C GLU A 310 -41.85 2.17 21.80
N SER A 311 -40.80 2.12 22.64
CA SER A 311 -40.64 3.01 23.80
C SER A 311 -40.09 4.38 23.40
N GLY A 312 -39.33 4.40 22.30
CA GLY A 312 -38.62 5.57 21.79
C GLY A 312 -37.33 5.92 22.55
N ILE A 313 -37.05 5.20 23.63
CA ILE A 313 -35.85 5.45 24.43
C ILE A 313 -34.68 4.71 23.80
N TYR A 314 -33.49 5.30 23.93
CA TYR A 314 -32.24 4.60 23.63
C TYR A 314 -31.98 3.58 24.72
N GLU A 315 -32.17 2.30 24.38
CA GLU A 315 -31.94 1.20 25.28
C GLU A 315 -30.55 0.61 25.01
N PRO A 316 -29.75 0.36 26.06
CA PRO A 316 -28.48 -0.32 25.90
C PRO A 316 -28.75 -1.76 25.43
N GLN A 317 -28.15 -2.13 24.31
CA GLN A 317 -28.15 -3.49 23.81
C GLN A 317 -26.71 -3.98 23.70
N GLN A 318 -26.56 -5.25 24.03
CA GLN A 318 -25.30 -5.94 23.94
C GLN A 318 -25.06 -6.37 22.48
N VAL A 319 -24.06 -5.78 21.83
CA VAL A 319 -23.70 -6.05 20.45
C VAL A 319 -22.43 -6.90 20.42
N PRO A 320 -22.41 -8.02 19.68
CA PRO A 320 -21.20 -8.83 19.57
C PRO A 320 -20.14 -8.09 18.77
N MET A 321 -18.97 -7.90 19.38
CA MET A 321 -17.75 -7.49 18.71
C MET A 321 -17.19 -8.70 17.98
N THR A 322 -16.90 -8.53 16.70
CA THR A 322 -16.43 -9.62 15.83
C THR A 322 -15.27 -9.16 14.96
N PHE A 323 -14.48 -10.12 14.52
CA PHE A 323 -13.43 -9.89 13.53
C PHE A 323 -13.46 -11.00 12.49
N GLU A 324 -12.83 -10.74 11.35
CA GLU A 324 -12.66 -11.72 10.30
C GLU A 324 -11.27 -12.32 10.38
N SER A 325 -11.19 -13.64 10.44
CA SER A 325 -9.94 -14.39 10.45
C SER A 325 -9.81 -15.20 9.16
N VAL A 326 -8.61 -15.20 8.57
CA VAL A 326 -8.25 -15.98 7.39
C VAL A 326 -7.25 -17.05 7.82
N SER A 327 -7.55 -18.32 7.55
CA SER A 327 -6.69 -19.43 7.96
C SER A 327 -5.36 -19.39 7.21
N ILE A 328 -4.27 -19.25 7.96
CA ILE A 328 -2.92 -19.28 7.41
C ILE A 328 -2.62 -20.65 6.81
N GLN A 329 -3.07 -21.74 7.42
CA GLN A 329 -2.86 -23.09 6.90
C GLN A 329 -3.49 -23.25 5.51
N LYS A 330 -4.78 -22.86 5.35
CA LYS A 330 -5.47 -22.94 4.04
C LYS A 330 -4.81 -22.02 3.02
N THR A 331 -4.37 -20.83 3.44
CA THR A 331 -3.69 -19.86 2.56
C THR A 331 -2.37 -20.40 2.04
N LEU A 332 -1.54 -20.98 2.93
CA LEU A 332 -0.28 -21.60 2.52
C LEU A 332 -0.50 -22.81 1.62
N THR A 333 -1.50 -23.66 1.88
CA THR A 333 -1.88 -24.74 0.96
C THR A 333 -2.24 -24.22 -0.43
N GLN A 334 -3.00 -23.13 -0.52
CA GLN A 334 -3.35 -22.50 -1.80
C GLN A 334 -2.14 -21.87 -2.50
N ILE A 335 -1.20 -21.29 -1.76
CA ILE A 335 0.03 -20.75 -2.35
C ILE A 335 0.90 -21.87 -2.91
N LEU A 336 1.03 -22.98 -2.18
CA LEU A 336 1.83 -24.13 -2.60
C LEU A 336 1.21 -24.93 -3.77
N SER A 337 -0.09 -24.80 -4.03
CA SER A 337 -0.68 -25.40 -5.24
C SER A 337 -0.22 -24.70 -6.53
N ASN A 338 0.44 -23.54 -6.43
CA ASN A 338 1.13 -22.90 -7.54
C ASN A 338 2.56 -23.48 -7.69
N PRO A 339 2.87 -24.22 -8.78
CA PRO A 339 4.17 -24.87 -8.95
C PRO A 339 5.35 -23.89 -8.98
N LYS A 340 5.17 -22.69 -9.54
CA LYS A 340 6.22 -21.65 -9.59
C LYS A 340 6.60 -21.22 -8.17
N LEU A 341 5.62 -20.82 -7.37
CA LEU A 341 5.87 -20.33 -6.00
C LEU A 341 6.42 -21.45 -5.10
N LYS A 342 5.87 -22.65 -5.24
CA LYS A 342 6.37 -23.85 -4.55
C LYS A 342 7.83 -24.11 -4.87
N ASN A 343 8.20 -24.14 -6.15
CA ASN A 343 9.60 -24.36 -6.56
C ASN A 343 10.53 -23.29 -6.01
N LEU A 344 10.11 -22.01 -6.04
CA LEU A 344 10.90 -20.91 -5.45
C LEU A 344 11.17 -21.13 -3.96
N ILE A 345 10.14 -21.47 -3.18
CA ILE A 345 10.26 -21.75 -1.74
C ILE A 345 11.20 -22.94 -1.49
N MET A 346 11.06 -24.01 -2.28
CA MET A 346 11.87 -25.23 -2.10
C MET A 346 13.31 -25.08 -2.58
N SER A 347 13.56 -24.19 -3.55
CA SER A 347 14.89 -23.95 -4.12
C SER A 347 15.75 -22.98 -3.33
N GLU A 348 15.20 -22.32 -2.31
CA GLU A 348 15.93 -21.36 -1.51
C GLU A 348 17.13 -22.01 -0.79
N SER A 349 18.29 -21.37 -0.89
CA SER A 349 19.55 -21.89 -0.34
C SER A 349 20.32 -20.83 0.40
N LYS A 350 21.02 -21.25 1.46
CA LYS A 350 21.96 -20.40 2.21
C LYS A 350 23.12 -19.95 1.31
N SER A 351 23.58 -18.73 1.49
CA SER A 351 24.77 -18.20 0.80
C SER A 351 26.04 -18.90 1.28
N THR A 352 26.98 -19.14 0.37
CA THR A 352 28.24 -19.87 0.63
C THR A 352 29.49 -18.99 0.58
N ASP A 353 29.34 -17.72 0.21
CA ASP A 353 30.42 -16.75 -0.03
C ASP A 353 30.60 -15.74 1.11
N GLY A 354 29.92 -15.94 2.24
CA GLY A 354 29.98 -15.04 3.40
C GLY A 354 29.18 -13.73 3.24
N ILE A 355 28.40 -13.59 2.15
CA ILE A 355 27.51 -12.44 1.94
C ILE A 355 26.12 -12.81 2.45
N LEU A 356 25.54 -11.98 3.34
CA LEU A 356 24.19 -12.16 3.84
C LEU A 356 23.18 -11.71 2.77
N ARG A 357 22.29 -12.58 2.32
CA ARG A 357 21.24 -12.29 1.31
C ARG A 357 19.82 -12.56 1.81
N SER A 358 19.69 -13.38 2.84
CA SER A 358 18.42 -13.87 3.35
C SER A 358 18.47 -14.17 4.85
N TYR A 359 17.32 -14.53 5.42
CA TYR A 359 17.24 -15.03 6.80
C TYR A 359 18.11 -16.26 7.04
N LEU A 360 18.32 -17.12 6.04
CA LEU A 360 19.16 -18.33 6.14
C LEU A 360 20.62 -18.02 6.52
N ASP A 361 21.06 -16.81 6.17
CA ASP A 361 22.42 -16.36 6.40
C ASP A 361 22.61 -15.79 7.82
N GLY A 362 21.52 -15.44 8.50
CA GLY A 362 21.52 -14.87 9.84
C GLY A 362 21.78 -15.89 10.96
N SER A 363 22.23 -15.38 12.11
CA SER A 363 22.50 -16.24 13.28
C SER A 363 21.24 -16.91 13.82
N ARG A 364 20.07 -16.26 13.73
CA ARG A 364 18.78 -16.79 14.24
C ARG A 364 18.32 -18.04 13.52
N TYR A 365 18.58 -18.14 12.22
CA TYR A 365 18.34 -19.37 11.48
C TYR A 365 19.23 -20.51 12.01
N THR A 366 20.52 -20.21 12.17
CA THR A 366 21.54 -21.18 12.61
C THR A 366 21.29 -21.67 14.04
N GLU A 367 20.82 -20.80 14.93
CA GLU A 367 20.48 -21.09 16.32
C GLU A 367 19.17 -21.88 16.48
N SER A 368 18.30 -21.90 15.47
CA SER A 368 16.97 -22.52 15.56
C SER A 368 17.02 -24.01 15.23
N GLU A 369 16.93 -24.87 16.25
CA GLU A 369 16.88 -26.33 16.09
C GLU A 369 15.77 -26.76 15.12
N LEU A 370 14.59 -26.14 15.20
CA LEU A 370 13.45 -26.47 14.35
C LEU A 370 13.71 -26.16 12.86
N LEU A 371 14.33 -25.03 12.56
CA LEU A 371 14.66 -24.64 11.19
C LEU A 371 15.84 -25.43 10.63
N GLN A 372 16.80 -25.82 11.48
CA GLN A 372 17.87 -26.74 11.08
C GLN A 372 17.31 -28.14 10.76
N GLN A 373 16.32 -28.61 11.52
CA GLN A 373 15.66 -29.89 11.27
C GLN A 373 14.82 -29.86 9.98
N PHE A 374 14.19 -28.73 9.66
CA PHE A 374 13.31 -28.58 8.50
C PHE A 374 13.70 -27.36 7.65
N PRO A 375 14.73 -27.47 6.77
CA PRO A 375 15.26 -26.34 6.01
C PRO A 375 14.25 -25.64 5.09
N HIS A 376 13.30 -26.39 4.52
CA HIS A 376 12.24 -25.88 3.64
C HIS A 376 10.98 -25.44 4.39
N MET A 377 11.04 -25.29 5.73
CA MET A 377 9.93 -24.75 6.50
C MET A 377 9.62 -23.31 6.06
N ILE A 378 8.34 -23.02 5.86
CA ILE A 378 7.88 -21.69 5.45
C ILE A 378 8.08 -20.71 6.61
N ARG A 379 8.78 -19.60 6.35
CA ARG A 379 9.08 -18.57 7.33
C ARG A 379 8.15 -17.38 7.14
N ILE A 380 7.46 -17.02 8.22
CA ILE A 380 6.42 -15.98 8.22
C ILE A 380 7.00 -14.67 8.78
N ASN A 381 6.82 -13.59 8.01
CA ASN A 381 6.96 -12.21 8.48
C ASN A 381 5.56 -11.66 8.76
N LEU A 382 5.26 -11.36 10.04
CA LEU A 382 3.98 -10.81 10.46
C LEU A 382 4.05 -9.27 10.53
N PHE A 383 3.00 -8.62 10.04
CA PHE A 383 2.79 -7.19 10.14
C PHE A 383 1.40 -6.92 10.70
N TRP A 384 1.28 -5.86 11.49
CA TRP A 384 -0.02 -5.27 11.79
C TRP A 384 0.08 -3.75 11.89
N ASP A 385 -1.01 -3.08 11.51
CA ASP A 385 -1.18 -1.65 11.71
C ASP A 385 -2.67 -1.31 11.61
N ASP A 386 -3.01 -0.12 12.10
CA ASP A 386 -4.32 0.47 11.88
C ASP A 386 -4.37 1.21 10.55
N LEU A 387 -5.51 1.13 9.86
CA LEU A 387 -5.75 1.85 8.62
C LEU A 387 -7.09 2.60 8.63
N GLU A 388 -7.08 3.80 8.06
CA GLU A 388 -8.28 4.60 7.86
C GLU A 388 -8.91 4.27 6.50
N VAL A 389 -10.16 3.81 6.48
CA VAL A 389 -10.86 3.40 5.26
C VAL A 389 -11.75 4.49 4.65
N VAL A 390 -11.95 5.59 5.37
CA VAL A 390 -12.73 6.74 4.92
C VAL A 390 -11.83 7.92 4.60
N ASN A 391 -12.38 8.96 3.98
CA ASN A 391 -11.64 10.19 3.72
C ASN A 391 -11.04 10.73 5.04
N PRO A 392 -9.70 10.86 5.14
CA PRO A 392 -9.02 11.29 6.36
C PRO A 392 -9.34 12.73 6.78
N LEU A 393 -9.89 13.56 5.89
CA LEU A 393 -10.33 14.94 6.18
C LEU A 393 -11.84 15.02 6.47
N GLY A 394 -12.57 13.91 6.38
CA GLY A 394 -14.02 13.88 6.55
C GLY A 394 -14.46 13.83 8.02
N SER A 395 -15.72 14.14 8.29
CA SER A 395 -16.32 14.02 9.64
C SER A 395 -16.40 12.57 10.16
N LYS A 396 -15.93 11.59 9.38
CA LYS A 396 -15.95 10.16 9.67
C LYS A 396 -14.58 9.59 10.04
N THR A 397 -13.51 10.39 9.96
CA THR A 397 -12.15 9.97 10.33
C THR A 397 -12.17 9.40 11.73
N SER A 398 -11.39 8.33 11.97
CA SER A 398 -11.25 7.53 13.19
C SER A 398 -12.44 6.63 13.59
N ILE A 399 -13.63 6.80 13.02
CA ILE A 399 -14.81 5.99 13.38
C ILE A 399 -14.73 4.58 12.77
N HIS A 400 -14.26 4.48 11.53
CA HIS A 400 -14.19 3.22 10.79
C HIS A 400 -12.77 2.69 10.67
N LYS A 401 -11.88 3.11 11.58
CA LYS A 401 -10.50 2.64 11.60
C LYS A 401 -10.48 1.11 11.76
N LEU A 402 -9.75 0.44 10.88
CA LEU A 402 -9.60 -1.01 10.89
C LEU A 402 -8.20 -1.38 11.31
N ALA A 403 -8.08 -2.42 12.12
CA ALA A 403 -6.80 -3.07 12.42
C ALA A 403 -6.63 -4.25 11.47
N ALA A 404 -5.56 -4.20 10.66
CA ALA A 404 -5.25 -5.25 9.70
C ALA A 404 -3.98 -6.00 10.10
N PHE A 405 -4.06 -7.32 10.07
CA PHE A 405 -2.91 -8.21 10.26
C PHE A 405 -2.62 -8.89 8.93
N TYR A 406 -1.37 -8.81 8.50
CA TYR A 406 -0.90 -9.47 7.29
C TYR A 406 0.30 -10.35 7.58
N PHE A 407 0.56 -11.26 6.65
CA PHE A 407 1.85 -11.91 6.57
C PHE A 407 2.42 -11.91 5.16
N ALA A 408 3.74 -12.03 5.09
CA ALA A 408 4.50 -12.34 3.87
C ALA A 408 5.37 -13.59 4.11
N ILE A 409 5.69 -14.30 3.02
CA ILE A 409 6.54 -15.49 3.04
C ILE A 409 7.99 -15.07 2.78
N GLN A 410 8.87 -15.25 3.76
CA GLN A 410 10.27 -14.83 3.65
C GLN A 410 11.08 -15.67 2.67
N ASN A 411 10.68 -16.93 2.42
CA ASN A 411 11.37 -17.83 1.49
C ASN A 411 11.34 -17.34 0.04
N LEU A 412 10.38 -16.47 -0.30
CA LEU A 412 10.24 -15.97 -1.66
C LEU A 412 11.30 -14.90 -1.98
N PRO A 413 11.87 -14.91 -3.19
CA PRO A 413 12.78 -13.86 -3.64
C PRO A 413 12.18 -12.46 -3.54
N ALA A 414 13.03 -11.44 -3.43
CA ALA A 414 12.58 -10.05 -3.30
C ALA A 414 11.71 -9.57 -4.47
N VAL A 415 11.95 -10.07 -5.69
CA VAL A 415 11.11 -9.77 -6.87
C VAL A 415 9.66 -10.21 -6.65
N GLU A 416 9.44 -11.41 -6.13
CA GLU A 416 8.09 -11.91 -5.82
C GLU A 416 7.48 -11.18 -4.61
N ASN A 417 8.26 -10.99 -3.54
CA ASN A 417 7.81 -10.24 -2.36
C ASN A 417 7.58 -8.74 -2.62
N SER A 418 8.07 -8.21 -3.74
CA SER A 418 7.77 -6.86 -4.18
C SER A 418 6.34 -6.69 -4.69
N GLN A 419 5.61 -7.77 -5.02
CA GLN A 419 4.23 -7.69 -5.52
C GLN A 419 3.22 -7.53 -4.36
N LEU A 420 2.15 -6.74 -4.56
CA LEU A 420 1.11 -6.60 -3.53
C LEU A 420 0.32 -7.90 -3.27
N SER A 421 0.32 -8.82 -4.24
CA SER A 421 -0.28 -10.15 -4.13
C SER A 421 0.43 -11.07 -3.14
N SER A 422 1.69 -10.78 -2.81
CA SER A 422 2.49 -11.53 -1.84
C SER A 422 2.23 -11.10 -0.38
N VAL A 423 1.31 -10.16 -0.17
CA VAL A 423 0.85 -9.71 1.16
C VAL A 423 -0.52 -10.31 1.46
N HIS A 424 -0.55 -11.28 2.36
CA HIS A 424 -1.71 -12.11 2.67
C HIS A 424 -2.38 -11.67 3.97
N LEU A 425 -3.71 -11.61 3.99
CA LEU A 425 -4.48 -11.23 5.16
C LEU A 425 -4.52 -12.37 6.18
N VAL A 426 -4.35 -12.04 7.46
CA VAL A 426 -4.52 -12.95 8.61
C VAL A 426 -5.82 -12.64 9.35
N ALA A 427 -6.01 -11.36 9.67
CA ALA A 427 -7.16 -10.89 10.42
C ALA A 427 -7.50 -9.44 10.07
N LEU A 428 -8.78 -9.12 10.13
CA LEU A 428 -9.30 -7.75 9.98
C LEU A 428 -10.37 -7.51 11.03
N ALA A 429 -10.20 -6.45 11.82
CA ALA A 429 -11.12 -6.06 12.88
C ALA A 429 -11.31 -4.54 12.91
N HIS A 430 -12.30 -4.07 13.66
CA HIS A 430 -12.31 -2.66 14.06
C HIS A 430 -11.18 -2.40 15.06
N SER A 431 -10.44 -1.31 14.88
CA SER A 431 -9.32 -0.97 15.79
C SER A 431 -9.79 -0.77 17.23
N GLU A 432 -10.98 -0.20 17.43
CA GLU A 432 -11.59 -0.05 18.75
C GLU A 432 -11.82 -1.41 19.43
N ASP A 433 -12.30 -2.39 18.65
CA ASP A 433 -12.64 -3.69 19.18
C ASP A 433 -11.39 -4.43 19.70
N ILE A 434 -10.24 -4.25 19.04
CA ILE A 434 -8.96 -4.78 19.52
C ILE A 434 -8.50 -4.05 20.78
N ARG A 435 -8.67 -2.73 20.83
CA ARG A 435 -8.26 -1.93 21.99
C ARG A 435 -9.00 -2.33 23.26
N GLU A 436 -10.28 -2.69 23.14
CA GLU A 436 -11.10 -3.16 24.25
C GLU A 436 -10.87 -4.66 24.56
N ALA A 437 -10.85 -5.53 23.54
CA ALA A 437 -10.79 -6.98 23.73
C ALA A 437 -9.37 -7.55 23.89
N GLY A 438 -8.34 -6.82 23.47
CA GLY A 438 -6.93 -7.23 23.48
C GLY A 438 -6.49 -8.08 22.28
N PHE A 439 -5.17 -8.15 22.07
CA PHE A 439 -4.57 -8.92 20.97
C PHE A 439 -4.68 -10.44 21.14
N ASP A 440 -4.76 -10.94 22.37
CA ASP A 440 -4.80 -12.37 22.68
C ASP A 440 -5.95 -13.07 21.94
N LYS A 441 -7.14 -12.48 21.97
CA LYS A 441 -8.33 -13.05 21.33
C LYS A 441 -8.25 -13.01 19.79
N VAL A 442 -7.71 -11.93 19.23
CA VAL A 442 -7.57 -11.74 17.77
C VAL A 442 -6.51 -12.67 17.19
N LEU A 443 -5.39 -12.86 17.90
CA LEU A 443 -4.27 -13.69 17.45
C LEU A 443 -4.42 -15.17 17.82
N ALA A 444 -5.34 -15.54 18.72
CA ALA A 444 -5.56 -16.93 19.13
C ALA A 444 -5.78 -17.91 17.95
N PRO A 445 -6.56 -17.60 16.90
CA PRO A 445 -6.69 -18.48 15.75
C PRO A 445 -5.35 -18.71 15.03
N LEU A 446 -4.59 -17.64 14.77
CA LEU A 446 -3.27 -17.70 14.14
C LEU A 446 -2.30 -18.56 14.95
N ILE A 447 -2.19 -18.29 16.26
CA ILE A 447 -1.29 -19.00 17.17
C ILE A 447 -1.64 -20.50 17.21
N SER A 448 -2.93 -20.84 17.24
CA SER A 448 -3.39 -22.23 17.24
C SER A 448 -2.98 -22.97 15.96
N GLU A 449 -3.07 -22.32 14.80
CA GLU A 449 -2.62 -22.89 13.53
C GLU A 449 -1.09 -23.00 13.45
N LEU A 450 -0.35 -21.95 13.85
CA LEU A 450 1.11 -21.96 13.86
C LEU A 450 1.68 -23.05 14.77
N LYS A 451 1.11 -23.28 15.96
CA LYS A 451 1.52 -24.39 16.84
C LYS A 451 1.41 -25.77 16.18
N LYS A 452 0.43 -25.97 15.29
CA LYS A 452 0.29 -27.21 14.52
C LYS A 452 1.33 -27.30 13.40
N LEU A 453 1.60 -26.18 12.73
CA LEU A 453 2.58 -26.05 11.66
C LEU A 453 4.03 -26.22 12.15
N GLU A 454 4.33 -25.76 13.38
CA GLU A 454 5.60 -25.91 14.10
C GLU A 454 5.78 -27.29 14.76
N SER A 455 4.77 -28.16 14.69
CA SER A 455 4.86 -29.51 15.25
C SER A 455 5.79 -30.38 14.41
N GLU A 456 6.47 -31.36 15.02
CA GLU A 456 7.32 -32.30 14.29
C GLU A 456 6.57 -33.12 13.24
N ARG A 457 5.24 -33.22 13.30
CA ARG A 457 4.44 -33.92 12.28
C ARG A 457 4.02 -33.02 11.12
N GLY A 458 4.02 -31.69 11.32
CA GLY A 458 3.44 -30.74 10.38
C GLY A 458 1.96 -31.00 10.14
N VAL A 459 1.39 -30.35 9.12
CA VAL A 459 0.00 -30.56 8.72
C VAL A 459 -0.06 -31.26 7.37
N LYS A 460 -0.85 -32.34 7.26
CA LYS A 460 -0.95 -33.11 6.00
C LYS A 460 -1.67 -32.29 4.92
N ILE A 461 -1.09 -32.18 3.73
CA ILE A 461 -1.74 -31.65 2.53
C ILE A 461 -2.09 -32.83 1.60
N PRO A 462 -3.36 -33.02 1.20
CA PRO A 462 -3.73 -34.05 0.23
C PRO A 462 -3.19 -33.73 -1.16
N GLY A 463 -2.52 -34.69 -1.81
CA GLY A 463 -2.20 -34.62 -3.25
C GLY A 463 -1.02 -33.72 -3.64
N GLU A 464 -0.26 -33.20 -2.69
CA GLU A 464 0.87 -32.28 -2.92
C GLU A 464 2.13 -32.80 -2.22
N GLU A 465 3.30 -32.78 -2.88
CA GLU A 465 4.61 -33.02 -2.26
C GLU A 465 5.32 -31.69 -1.93
N PRO A 466 5.84 -31.44 -0.71
CA PRO A 466 5.83 -32.33 0.43
C PRO A 466 4.42 -32.55 0.95
N ASP A 467 4.11 -33.80 1.31
CA ASP A 467 2.81 -34.20 1.89
C ASP A 467 2.52 -33.52 3.23
N ARG A 468 3.51 -32.82 3.80
CA ARG A 468 3.43 -32.05 5.04
C ARG A 468 3.76 -30.58 4.84
N LEU A 469 2.80 -29.74 5.20
CA LEU A 469 2.98 -28.32 5.41
C LEU A 469 3.66 -28.05 6.75
N ARG A 470 4.68 -27.20 6.71
CA ARG A 470 5.37 -26.66 7.89
C ARG A 470 5.59 -25.17 7.72
N ALA A 471 5.30 -24.42 8.77
CA ALA A 471 5.53 -22.99 8.80
C ALA A 471 5.79 -22.53 10.23
N THR A 472 6.49 -21.40 10.36
CA THR A 472 6.82 -20.82 11.66
C THR A 472 6.91 -19.31 11.59
N LEU A 473 6.63 -18.63 12.71
CA LEU A 473 6.82 -17.18 12.81
C LEU A 473 8.30 -16.87 13.10
N CYS A 474 8.94 -16.13 12.19
CA CYS A 474 10.34 -15.73 12.36
C CYS A 474 10.49 -14.26 12.70
N CYS A 475 9.59 -13.40 12.21
CA CYS A 475 9.73 -11.96 12.38
C CYS A 475 8.38 -11.27 12.59
N LEU A 476 8.41 -10.23 13.42
CA LEU A 476 7.38 -9.21 13.52
C LEU A 476 8.00 -7.88 13.08
N CYS A 477 7.53 -7.31 11.98
CA CYS A 477 7.97 -6.00 11.51
C CYS A 477 6.77 -5.08 11.41
N CYS A 478 6.75 -4.00 12.18
CA CYS A 478 5.69 -3.00 12.19
C CYS A 478 6.28 -1.61 12.39
N ASP A 479 5.45 -0.58 12.26
CA ASP A 479 5.82 0.76 12.72
C ASP A 479 6.14 0.74 14.23
N GLY A 480 6.82 1.79 14.70
CA GLY A 480 7.28 1.83 16.09
C GLY A 480 6.14 1.73 17.10
N LEU A 481 4.99 2.34 16.84
CA LEU A 481 3.88 2.34 17.80
C LEU A 481 3.19 0.97 17.85
N ALA A 482 2.87 0.40 16.69
CA ALA A 482 2.25 -0.90 16.53
C ALA A 482 3.13 -2.02 17.09
N ALA A 483 4.45 -1.96 16.84
CA ALA A 483 5.39 -2.94 17.39
C ALA A 483 5.36 -2.92 18.92
N HIS A 484 5.51 -1.74 19.55
CA HIS A 484 5.48 -1.62 21.01
C HIS A 484 4.15 -2.10 21.60
N ASP A 485 3.04 -1.74 20.96
CA ASP A 485 1.73 -2.10 21.49
C ASP A 485 1.49 -3.61 21.45
N LEU A 486 1.83 -4.30 20.35
CA LEU A 486 1.65 -5.75 20.24
C LEU A 486 2.58 -6.54 21.17
N ILE A 487 3.85 -6.17 21.24
CA ILE A 487 4.85 -6.86 22.08
C ILE A 487 4.75 -6.49 23.57
N GLY A 488 3.82 -5.61 23.93
CA GLY A 488 3.50 -5.31 25.33
C GLY A 488 4.46 -4.35 26.00
N LEU A 489 5.06 -3.42 25.24
CA LEU A 489 5.88 -2.33 25.77
C LEU A 489 5.08 -1.02 25.91
N LEU A 490 5.58 -0.11 26.75
CA LEU A 490 5.15 1.29 26.71
C LEU A 490 5.55 1.90 25.36
N GLY A 491 4.71 2.78 24.83
CA GLY A 491 4.93 3.33 23.49
C GLY A 491 6.23 4.16 23.37
N PRO A 492 6.63 4.53 22.16
CA PRO A 492 7.90 5.23 21.92
C PRO A 492 8.09 6.53 22.73
N GLY A 493 7.01 7.14 23.23
CA GLY A 493 7.09 8.31 24.13
C GLY A 493 7.66 8.04 25.54
N ALA A 494 7.77 6.78 25.97
CA ALA A 494 8.17 6.41 27.33
C ALA A 494 9.63 6.74 27.69
N ARG A 495 9.98 6.64 28.98
CA ARG A 495 11.36 6.79 29.47
C ARG A 495 12.30 5.76 28.82
N HIS A 496 11.89 4.50 28.81
CA HIS A 496 12.55 3.41 28.09
C HIS A 496 11.79 3.17 26.80
N PHE A 497 12.23 3.83 25.73
CA PHE A 497 11.53 3.90 24.45
C PHE A 497 12.04 2.89 23.41
N CYS A 498 13.19 2.27 23.67
CA CYS A 498 13.78 1.31 22.75
C CYS A 498 13.22 -0.08 23.04
N ARG A 499 12.77 -0.76 21.98
CA ARG A 499 12.27 -2.14 22.09
C ARG A 499 13.37 -3.21 22.10
N ILE A 500 14.62 -2.84 21.78
CA ILE A 500 15.76 -3.77 21.73
C ILE A 500 16.58 -3.70 23.03
N CYS A 501 16.72 -2.52 23.63
CA CYS A 501 17.55 -2.33 24.83
C CYS A 501 16.90 -1.44 25.90
N MET A 502 17.46 -1.48 27.11
CA MET A 502 16.99 -0.78 28.31
C MET A 502 17.49 0.67 28.40
N ILE A 503 17.87 1.32 27.29
CA ILE A 503 18.34 2.70 27.36
C ILE A 503 17.21 3.64 27.81
N SER A 504 17.53 4.59 28.68
CA SER A 504 16.61 5.65 29.07
C SER A 504 16.79 6.91 28.20
N ARG A 505 15.73 7.71 28.07
CA ARG A 505 15.79 9.01 27.37
C ARG A 505 16.91 9.93 27.88
N PRO A 506 17.12 10.10 29.21
CA PRO A 506 18.22 10.93 29.70
C PRO A 506 19.61 10.43 29.25
N GLU A 507 19.85 9.12 29.31
CA GLU A 507 21.13 8.53 28.87
C GLU A 507 21.36 8.72 27.37
N PHE A 508 20.32 8.51 26.56
CA PHE A 508 20.39 8.74 25.12
C PHE A 508 20.63 10.21 24.78
N HIS A 509 19.94 11.15 25.44
CA HIS A 509 20.14 12.58 25.20
C HIS A 509 21.52 13.08 25.66
N ALA A 510 22.12 12.43 26.66
CA ALA A 510 23.49 12.75 27.10
C ALA A 510 24.54 12.28 26.08
N ASN A 511 24.36 11.08 25.49
CA ASN A 511 25.24 10.56 24.47
C ASN A 511 24.44 9.73 23.44
N LEU A 512 24.34 10.25 22.20
CA LEU A 512 23.60 9.59 21.11
C LEU A 512 24.21 8.25 20.68
N ASN A 513 25.47 7.98 21.05
CA ASN A 513 26.14 6.71 20.81
C ASN A 513 25.94 5.68 21.92
N SER A 514 25.33 6.06 23.05
CA SER A 514 25.03 5.13 24.14
C SER A 514 24.04 4.06 23.71
N ILE A 515 24.27 2.84 24.22
CA ILE A 515 23.38 1.69 24.08
C ILE A 515 23.14 1.11 25.48
N GLY A 516 21.89 0.87 25.83
CA GLY A 516 21.53 0.26 27.11
C GLY A 516 21.70 -1.26 27.07
N ALA A 517 21.52 -1.94 28.21
CA ALA A 517 21.54 -3.39 28.26
C ALA A 517 20.46 -4.00 27.33
N ARG A 518 20.82 -5.04 26.57
CA ARG A 518 19.88 -5.73 25.66
C ARG A 518 18.72 -6.34 26.44
N ARG A 519 17.49 -6.13 26.00
CA ARG A 519 16.30 -6.81 26.56
C ARG A 519 16.41 -8.30 26.26
N THR A 520 16.33 -9.13 27.29
CA THR A 520 16.33 -10.59 27.16
C THR A 520 14.99 -11.14 27.64
N LYS A 521 14.63 -12.34 27.17
CA LYS A 521 13.41 -13.02 27.62
C LYS A 521 13.34 -13.16 29.15
N ALA A 522 14.44 -13.59 29.78
CA ALA A 522 14.53 -13.72 31.23
C ALA A 522 14.30 -12.39 31.96
N MET A 523 14.94 -11.30 31.50
CA MET A 523 14.73 -9.97 32.06
C MET A 523 13.28 -9.51 31.90
N PHE A 524 12.68 -9.77 30.75
CA PHE A 524 11.30 -9.37 30.46
C PHE A 524 10.29 -10.10 31.36
N GLU A 525 10.48 -11.41 31.56
CA GLU A 525 9.65 -12.23 32.45
C GLU A 525 9.74 -11.79 33.92
N GLU A 526 10.93 -11.48 34.42
CA GLU A 526 11.14 -10.92 35.76
C GLU A 526 10.44 -9.57 35.93
N GLN A 527 10.64 -8.65 34.97
CA GLN A 527 9.99 -7.34 34.98
C GLN A 527 8.46 -7.43 34.95
N LEU A 528 7.91 -8.36 34.18
CA LEU A 528 6.46 -8.59 34.14
C LEU A 528 5.91 -9.05 35.48
N GLU A 529 6.62 -9.96 36.15
CA GLU A 529 6.21 -10.44 37.47
C GLU A 529 6.21 -9.30 38.50
N GLU A 530 7.24 -8.45 38.48
CA GLU A 530 7.28 -7.27 39.32
C GLU A 530 6.18 -6.25 39.00
N VAL A 531 5.82 -6.08 37.73
CA VAL A 531 4.71 -5.21 37.30
C VAL A 531 3.35 -5.75 37.72
N ARG A 532 3.15 -7.07 37.76
CA ARG A 532 1.94 -7.69 38.31
C ARG A 532 1.78 -7.40 39.79
N GLN A 533 2.89 -7.40 40.53
CA GLN A 533 2.91 -7.11 41.96
C GLN A 533 2.75 -5.61 42.25
N ASP A 534 3.40 -4.75 41.47
CA ASP A 534 3.28 -3.29 41.56
C ASP A 534 3.16 -2.65 40.16
N PRO A 535 1.94 -2.29 39.72
CA PRO A 535 1.70 -1.66 38.41
C PRO A 535 2.50 -0.38 38.16
N ARG A 536 2.99 0.31 39.21
CA ARG A 536 3.79 1.54 39.06
C ARG A 536 5.15 1.25 38.41
N LYS A 537 5.69 0.04 38.57
CA LYS A 537 6.94 -0.41 37.95
C LYS A 537 6.88 -0.50 36.42
N SER A 538 5.68 -0.50 35.83
CA SER A 538 5.51 -0.48 34.37
C SER A 538 6.26 0.69 33.72
N LYS A 539 6.23 1.88 34.33
CA LYS A 539 6.93 3.08 33.84
C LYS A 539 8.45 3.01 34.03
N GLU A 540 8.90 2.24 35.01
CA GLU A 540 10.31 2.03 35.31
C GLU A 540 10.95 1.11 34.26
N TYR A 541 10.29 0.01 33.91
CA TYR A 541 10.82 -0.96 32.95
C TYR A 541 10.44 -0.69 31.49
N GLY A 542 9.38 0.11 31.27
CA GLY A 542 8.82 0.31 29.93
C GLY A 542 7.96 -0.87 29.45
N VAL A 543 7.44 -1.70 30.35
CA VAL A 543 6.69 -2.93 30.03
C VAL A 543 5.24 -2.79 30.50
N LYS A 544 4.28 -3.23 29.68
CA LYS A 544 2.84 -3.23 29.97
C LYS A 544 2.29 -4.62 30.24
N ARG A 545 2.62 -5.60 29.39
CA ARG A 545 2.01 -6.93 29.35
C ARG A 545 2.87 -7.91 28.56
N GLU A 546 2.48 -9.18 28.61
CA GLU A 546 3.08 -10.23 27.79
C GLU A 546 2.74 -10.06 26.31
N CYS A 547 3.62 -10.56 25.43
CA CYS A 547 3.33 -10.69 24.01
C CYS A 547 2.58 -12.01 23.75
N PRO A 548 1.41 -12.00 23.07
CA PRO A 548 0.67 -13.23 22.78
C PRO A 548 1.46 -14.22 21.90
N LEU A 549 2.47 -13.75 21.16
CA LEU A 549 3.26 -14.56 20.23
C LEU A 549 4.43 -15.29 20.88
N ASP A 550 4.84 -14.94 22.11
CA ASP A 550 5.97 -15.58 22.82
C ASP A 550 5.72 -17.06 23.20
N VAL A 551 4.51 -17.56 22.94
CA VAL A 551 4.12 -18.96 23.11
C VAL A 551 4.52 -19.87 21.94
N LEU A 552 5.04 -19.30 20.85
CA LEU A 552 5.54 -20.02 19.67
C LEU A 552 6.99 -20.47 19.88
N LYS A 553 7.42 -21.52 19.17
CA LYS A 553 8.74 -22.14 19.43
C LYS A 553 9.91 -21.31 18.91
N THR A 554 9.76 -20.67 17.76
CA THR A 554 10.89 -19.98 17.08
C THR A 554 10.89 -18.47 17.27
N PHE A 555 9.83 -17.91 17.84
CA PHE A 555 9.66 -16.46 17.98
C PHE A 555 9.89 -16.00 19.42
N SER A 556 10.61 -14.90 19.58
CA SER A 556 10.63 -14.11 20.81
C SER A 556 10.46 -12.62 20.53
N SER A 557 9.56 -11.98 21.26
CA SER A 557 9.28 -10.55 21.21
C SER A 557 10.50 -9.67 21.46
N THR A 558 11.48 -10.17 22.22
CA THR A 558 12.73 -9.45 22.56
C THR A 558 13.83 -9.53 21.50
N THR A 559 13.75 -10.47 20.55
CA THR A 559 14.78 -10.67 19.52
C THR A 559 14.26 -10.55 18.10
N ASP A 560 13.00 -10.95 17.88
CA ASP A 560 12.41 -11.17 16.56
C ASP A 560 11.40 -10.07 16.19
N SER A 561 11.34 -8.99 16.99
CA SER A 561 10.71 -7.72 16.62
C SER A 561 11.70 -6.83 15.85
N ILE A 562 11.56 -6.82 14.53
CA ILE A 562 12.50 -6.17 13.61
C ILE A 562 12.26 -4.65 13.57
N LEU A 563 13.34 -3.89 13.39
CA LEU A 563 13.28 -2.46 13.11
C LEU A 563 12.87 -2.21 11.66
N ASP A 564 11.73 -1.54 11.46
CA ASP A 564 11.32 -1.15 10.12
C ASP A 564 12.10 0.07 9.62
N ILE A 565 13.02 -0.19 8.68
CA ILE A 565 13.87 0.81 8.07
C ILE A 565 13.08 1.89 7.31
N PHE A 566 11.87 1.59 6.83
CA PHE A 566 11.01 2.58 6.18
C PHE A 566 10.60 3.68 7.17
N HIS A 567 10.01 3.28 8.31
CA HIS A 567 9.61 4.23 9.34
C HIS A 567 10.79 4.87 10.08
N VAL A 568 11.86 4.10 10.35
CA VAL A 568 13.04 4.60 11.08
C VAL A 568 13.78 5.65 10.25
N LEU A 569 14.01 5.40 8.96
CA LEU A 569 14.77 6.28 8.09
C LEU A 569 13.86 7.23 7.31
N LEU A 570 13.04 6.73 6.38
CA LEU A 570 12.34 7.56 5.38
C LEU A 570 11.19 8.39 5.96
N GLU A 571 10.46 7.86 6.94
CA GLU A 571 9.45 8.63 7.70
C GLU A 571 10.02 9.30 8.97
N GLY A 572 11.32 9.18 9.17
CA GLY A 572 11.99 9.42 10.43
C GLY A 572 13.23 10.27 10.27
N ALA A 573 14.38 9.64 10.55
CA ALA A 573 15.67 10.31 10.61
C ALA A 573 15.97 11.09 9.33
N THR A 574 15.72 10.53 8.15
CA THR A 574 16.03 11.17 6.86
C THR A 574 15.30 12.51 6.68
N GLN A 575 14.01 12.59 7.03
CA GLN A 575 13.27 13.86 6.90
C GLN A 575 13.86 14.93 7.82
N TRP A 576 14.25 14.54 9.03
CA TRP A 576 14.86 15.44 9.98
C TRP A 576 16.21 15.96 9.50
N ILE A 577 17.09 15.06 9.05
CA ILE A 577 18.41 15.45 8.54
C ILE A 577 18.27 16.39 7.33
N LEU A 578 17.35 16.12 6.41
CA LEU A 578 17.07 17.00 5.26
C LEU A 578 16.59 18.40 5.71
N VAL A 579 15.64 18.48 6.64
CA VAL A 579 15.11 19.77 7.14
C VAL A 579 16.19 20.58 7.84
N LEU A 580 16.97 19.94 8.73
CA LEU A 580 18.03 20.60 9.48
C LEU A 580 19.14 21.11 8.55
N THR A 581 19.54 20.30 7.57
CA THR A 581 20.55 20.67 6.57
C THR A 581 20.08 21.86 5.72
N LEU A 582 18.86 21.79 5.16
CA LEU A 582 18.28 22.90 4.38
C LEU A 582 18.18 24.18 5.20
N ARG A 583 17.71 24.07 6.45
CA ARG A 583 17.59 25.22 7.35
C ARG A 583 18.93 25.90 7.55
N SER A 584 20.00 25.14 7.80
CA SER A 584 21.35 25.67 7.97
C SER A 584 21.84 26.39 6.71
N PHE A 585 21.63 25.80 5.54
CA PHE A 585 22.06 26.43 4.28
C PHE A 585 21.28 27.70 3.97
N ILE A 586 19.98 27.72 4.26
CA ILE A 586 19.12 28.89 4.07
C ILE A 586 19.46 30.00 5.05
N SER A 587 19.66 29.69 6.34
CA SER A 587 20.02 30.70 7.34
C SER A 587 21.38 31.33 7.06
N ARG A 588 22.32 30.55 6.52
CA ARG A 588 23.65 31.01 6.07
C ARG A 588 23.65 31.60 4.66
N LYS A 589 22.48 31.70 4.01
CA LYS A 589 22.29 32.26 2.66
C LYS A 589 23.14 31.56 1.57
N LEU A 590 23.46 30.27 1.77
CA LEU A 590 24.15 29.45 0.77
C LEU A 590 23.21 29.05 -0.38
N VAL A 591 21.93 28.89 -0.07
CA VAL A 591 20.83 28.65 -1.02
C VAL A 591 19.55 29.29 -0.49
N THR A 592 18.63 29.61 -1.39
CA THR A 592 17.27 30.07 -1.05
C THR A 592 16.23 28.98 -1.25
N VAL A 593 15.06 29.13 -0.63
CA VAL A 593 13.94 28.19 -0.81
C VAL A 593 13.48 28.14 -2.27
N ASP A 594 13.40 29.30 -2.93
CA ASP A 594 12.97 29.41 -4.32
C ASP A 594 13.97 28.74 -5.27
N GLU A 595 15.27 28.89 -5.00
CA GLU A 595 16.29 28.16 -5.75
C GLU A 595 16.14 26.65 -5.61
N ILE A 596 15.96 26.12 -4.39
CA ILE A 596 15.81 24.67 -4.21
C ILE A 596 14.53 24.16 -4.88
N ASN A 597 13.39 24.85 -4.71
CA ASN A 597 12.14 24.46 -5.38
C ASN A 597 12.27 24.50 -6.92
N GLY A 598 12.92 25.52 -7.46
CA GLY A 598 13.20 25.64 -8.89
C GLY A 598 14.09 24.50 -9.39
N ARG A 599 15.16 24.17 -8.64
CA ARG A 599 16.06 23.05 -8.96
C ARG A 599 15.34 21.70 -8.86
N LEU A 600 14.52 21.49 -7.83
CA LEU A 600 13.67 20.29 -7.71
C LEU A 600 12.71 20.15 -8.90
N HIS A 601 12.11 21.24 -9.37
CA HIS A 601 11.14 21.19 -10.46
C HIS A 601 11.79 20.78 -11.78
N SER A 602 13.01 21.25 -12.03
CA SER A 602 13.69 21.15 -13.32
C SER A 602 14.79 20.07 -13.36
N PHE A 603 15.05 19.39 -12.24
CA PHE A 603 16.05 18.32 -12.18
C PHE A 603 15.69 17.18 -13.14
N ASN A 604 16.70 16.65 -13.84
CA ASN A 604 16.50 15.47 -14.68
C ASN A 604 16.54 14.19 -13.84
N TYR A 605 15.39 13.78 -13.32
CA TYR A 605 15.25 12.57 -12.51
C TYR A 605 15.58 11.28 -13.28
N GLY A 606 15.34 11.26 -14.59
CA GLY A 606 15.33 10.04 -15.38
C GLY A 606 14.11 9.16 -15.13
N VAL A 607 13.87 8.20 -16.02
CA VAL A 607 12.65 7.37 -16.02
C VAL A 607 12.52 6.49 -14.78
N THR A 608 13.63 6.15 -14.11
CA THR A 608 13.66 5.31 -12.91
C THR A 608 13.17 6.04 -11.66
N ASP A 609 13.22 7.38 -11.64
CA ASP A 609 12.93 8.19 -10.46
C ASP A 609 11.85 9.24 -10.68
N ILE A 610 11.42 9.47 -11.93
CA ILE A 610 10.42 10.50 -12.25
C ILE A 610 9.09 10.31 -11.50
N LYS A 611 8.67 9.05 -11.29
CA LYS A 611 7.45 8.72 -10.52
C LYS A 611 7.59 9.03 -9.02
N ASN A 612 8.82 9.17 -8.52
CA ASN A 612 9.14 9.43 -7.11
C ASN A 612 9.77 10.82 -6.90
N LYS A 613 9.66 11.73 -7.87
CA LYS A 613 10.25 13.07 -7.76
C LYS A 613 9.70 13.81 -6.53
N PRO A 614 10.55 14.46 -5.72
CA PRO A 614 10.08 15.27 -4.60
C PRO A 614 9.24 16.45 -5.09
N SER A 615 8.19 16.78 -4.33
CA SER A 615 7.35 17.94 -4.63
C SER A 615 8.13 19.24 -4.37
N SER A 616 8.10 20.18 -5.32
CA SER A 616 8.66 21.54 -5.16
C SER A 616 7.77 22.43 -4.29
N ASN A 617 7.48 22.00 -3.06
CA ASN A 617 6.55 22.64 -2.14
C ASN A 617 7.22 23.15 -0.85
N LEU A 618 8.55 23.31 -0.86
CA LEU A 618 9.28 23.78 0.32
C LEU A 618 8.88 25.23 0.62
N SER A 619 8.70 25.54 1.90
CA SER A 619 8.43 26.91 2.35
C SER A 619 9.26 27.22 3.59
N LEU A 620 9.62 28.49 3.76
CA LEU A 620 10.31 28.95 4.98
C LEU A 620 9.52 28.58 6.23
N LYS A 621 8.19 28.72 6.19
CA LYS A 621 7.31 28.36 7.31
C LYS A 621 7.48 26.89 7.71
N THR A 622 7.43 25.98 6.74
CA THR A 622 7.56 24.52 6.98
C THR A 622 8.95 24.13 7.47
N LEU A 623 10.01 24.74 6.93
CA LEU A 623 11.38 24.45 7.34
C LEU A 623 11.71 25.00 8.74
N MET A 624 11.10 26.14 9.11
CA MET A 624 11.33 26.75 10.42
C MET A 624 10.48 26.13 11.54
N SER A 625 9.37 25.45 11.22
CA SER A 625 8.49 24.81 12.20
C SER A 625 8.95 23.44 12.70
N TYR A 626 10.08 22.90 12.23
CA TYR A 626 10.56 21.53 12.55
C TYR A 626 9.51 20.44 12.28
N THR A 627 8.57 20.71 11.39
CA THR A 627 7.53 19.77 10.98
C THR A 627 8.08 18.81 9.93
N LYS A 628 7.51 17.60 9.84
CA LYS A 628 7.80 16.65 8.76
C LYS A 628 7.68 17.32 7.38
N LEU A 629 8.52 16.91 6.45
CA LEU A 629 8.39 17.33 5.06
C LEU A 629 7.08 16.76 4.51
N LYS A 630 6.34 17.57 3.74
CA LYS A 630 5.14 17.12 3.03
C LYS A 630 5.53 16.33 1.77
N GLN A 631 6.18 15.19 2.01
CA GLN A 631 6.73 14.28 1.01
C GLN A 631 6.41 12.85 1.46
N THR A 632 6.14 11.96 0.50
CA THR A 632 6.01 10.51 0.75
C THR A 632 7.38 9.90 1.05
N GLY A 633 7.42 8.71 1.67
CA GLY A 633 8.69 8.01 1.94
C GLY A 633 9.57 7.81 0.69
N SER A 634 8.96 7.42 -0.45
CA SER A 634 9.68 7.28 -1.73
C SER A 634 10.23 8.61 -2.26
N GLN A 635 9.49 9.71 -2.06
CA GLN A 635 9.97 11.06 -2.40
C GLN A 635 11.11 11.50 -1.49
N VAL A 636 11.05 11.20 -0.18
CA VAL A 636 12.14 11.47 0.76
C VAL A 636 13.40 10.70 0.36
N TRP A 637 13.25 9.44 -0.06
CA TRP A 637 14.36 8.64 -0.56
C TRP A 637 14.98 9.21 -1.84
N CYS A 638 14.15 9.64 -2.80
CA CYS A 638 14.63 10.33 -3.99
C CYS A 638 15.34 11.65 -3.62
N PHE A 639 14.74 12.44 -2.72
CA PHE A 639 15.27 13.74 -2.30
C PHE A 639 16.66 13.61 -1.66
N LEU A 640 16.84 12.64 -0.75
CA LEU A 640 18.13 12.36 -0.15
C LEU A 640 19.20 12.13 -1.23
N ARG A 641 18.92 11.27 -2.22
CA ARG A 641 19.90 10.90 -3.24
C ARG A 641 20.28 12.04 -4.18
N ILE A 642 19.33 12.91 -4.52
CA ILE A 642 19.61 14.05 -5.40
C ILE A 642 20.16 15.26 -4.66
N PHE A 643 20.13 15.27 -3.32
CA PHE A 643 20.33 16.49 -2.55
C PHE A 643 21.64 17.22 -2.89
N GLY A 644 22.76 16.50 -2.89
CA GLY A 644 24.07 17.07 -3.21
C GLY A 644 24.11 17.74 -4.59
N PHE A 645 23.41 17.17 -5.57
CA PHE A 645 23.32 17.71 -6.93
C PHE A 645 22.53 19.02 -7.01
N LEU A 646 21.60 19.24 -6.08
CA LEU A 646 20.80 20.46 -5.99
C LEU A 646 21.57 21.60 -5.33
N VAL A 647 22.69 21.34 -4.65
CA VAL A 647 23.44 22.34 -3.89
C VAL A 647 24.92 22.41 -4.27
N PRO A 648 25.30 22.48 -5.57
CA PRO A 648 26.71 22.42 -5.99
C PRO A 648 27.56 23.57 -5.41
N ASN A 649 26.95 24.68 -5.03
CA ASN A 649 27.63 25.86 -4.49
C ASN A 649 28.01 25.74 -3.00
N VAL A 650 27.51 24.73 -2.28
CA VAL A 650 27.86 24.53 -0.87
C VAL A 650 29.28 23.95 -0.78
N PRO A 651 30.18 24.44 0.09
CA PRO A 651 31.54 23.91 0.22
C PRO A 651 31.60 22.41 0.53
N ASP A 652 32.65 21.73 0.09
CA ASP A 652 32.85 20.27 0.31
C ASP A 652 33.16 19.91 1.77
N ASP A 653 33.75 20.85 2.51
CA ASP A 653 34.11 20.74 3.93
C ASP A 653 32.95 21.11 4.86
N ASP A 654 31.78 21.48 4.32
CA ASP A 654 30.62 21.84 5.13
C ASP A 654 30.12 20.65 5.98
N LEU A 655 30.10 20.86 7.29
CA LEU A 655 29.75 19.82 8.26
C LEU A 655 28.29 19.33 8.15
N HIS A 656 27.34 20.16 7.70
CA HIS A 656 25.95 19.72 7.53
C HIS A 656 25.80 18.87 6.26
N LEU A 657 26.54 19.21 5.20
CA LEU A 657 26.63 18.36 4.02
C LEU A 657 27.31 17.02 4.36
N LYS A 658 28.39 17.05 5.15
CA LYS A 658 29.05 15.85 5.65
C LYS A 658 28.10 14.96 6.45
N LEU A 659 27.30 15.53 7.35
CA LEU A 659 26.28 14.79 8.10
C LEU A 659 25.26 14.11 7.17
N LEU A 660 24.76 14.83 6.16
CA LEU A 660 23.84 14.27 5.17
C LEU A 660 24.47 13.13 4.35
N ASN A 661 25.73 13.29 3.94
CA ASN A 661 26.46 12.27 3.18
C ASN A 661 26.70 11.01 4.02
N LEU A 662 27.06 11.15 5.31
CA LEU A 662 27.14 10.03 6.23
C LEU A 662 25.79 9.32 6.34
N HIS A 663 24.69 10.08 6.50
CA HIS A 663 23.33 9.53 6.54
C HIS A 663 22.97 8.77 5.26
N GLN A 664 23.33 9.32 4.09
CA GLN A 664 23.09 8.70 2.80
C GLN A 664 23.91 7.42 2.62
N GLU A 665 25.19 7.40 2.99
CA GLU A 665 26.03 6.19 2.97
C GLU A 665 25.47 5.08 3.88
N ILE A 666 25.00 5.43 5.09
CA ILE A 666 24.31 4.46 5.98
C ILE A 666 23.11 3.87 5.25
N CYS A 667 22.29 4.70 4.61
CA CYS A 667 21.12 4.21 3.91
C CYS A 667 21.48 3.34 2.69
N LEU A 668 22.57 3.60 1.97
CA LEU A 668 23.03 2.73 0.87
C LEU A 668 23.29 1.29 1.36
N ILE A 669 23.81 1.12 2.58
CA ILE A 669 24.06 -0.20 3.16
C ILE A 669 22.76 -0.82 3.68
N VAL A 670 21.95 -0.06 4.43
CA VAL A 670 20.71 -0.57 5.05
C VAL A 670 19.68 -1.02 4.02
N PHE A 671 19.57 -0.33 2.89
CA PHE A 671 18.63 -0.68 1.80
C PHE A 671 19.19 -1.75 0.85
N ALA A 672 20.40 -2.27 1.08
CA ALA A 672 20.99 -3.29 0.22
C ALA A 672 20.31 -4.65 0.41
N GLU A 673 20.07 -5.35 -0.70
CA GLU A 673 19.47 -6.69 -0.69
C GLU A 673 20.47 -7.79 -0.34
N ALA A 674 21.74 -7.45 -0.29
CA ALA A 674 22.84 -8.29 0.14
C ALA A 674 23.83 -7.41 0.92
N VAL A 675 24.48 -7.95 1.95
CA VAL A 675 25.42 -7.19 2.80
C VAL A 675 26.58 -8.09 3.24
N ARG A 676 27.84 -7.61 3.14
CA ARG A 676 29.00 -8.30 3.72
C ARG A 676 29.18 -7.90 5.17
N GLN A 677 29.84 -8.75 5.96
CA GLN A 677 30.21 -8.40 7.33
C GLN A 677 30.99 -7.07 7.41
N THR A 678 31.92 -6.83 6.48
CA THR A 678 32.69 -5.58 6.41
C THR A 678 31.81 -4.34 6.14
N ASP A 679 30.71 -4.50 5.41
CA ASP A 679 29.77 -3.40 5.15
C ASP A 679 28.94 -3.11 6.42
N ILE A 680 28.60 -4.13 7.21
CA ILE A 680 27.93 -3.97 8.51
C ILE A 680 28.84 -3.20 9.47
N ASP A 681 30.10 -3.61 9.57
CA ASP A 681 31.07 -2.96 10.47
C ASP A 681 31.31 -1.51 10.03
N ARG A 682 31.41 -1.26 8.71
CA ARG A 682 31.47 0.11 8.16
C ARG A 682 30.22 0.92 8.52
N MET A 683 29.02 0.33 8.39
CA MET A 683 27.77 1.01 8.73
C MET A 683 27.72 1.40 10.21
N GLU A 684 28.16 0.54 11.13
CA GLU A 684 28.22 0.85 12.57
C GLU A 684 29.19 2.01 12.87
N ILE A 685 30.32 2.08 12.17
CA ILE A 685 31.26 3.21 12.22
C ILE A 685 30.60 4.48 11.69
N LEU A 686 29.98 4.42 10.50
CA LEU A 686 29.28 5.56 9.90
C LEU A 686 28.17 6.09 10.80
N ILE A 687 27.38 5.23 11.44
CA ILE A 687 26.35 5.65 12.41
C ILE A 687 26.98 6.34 13.61
N THR A 688 28.12 5.84 14.08
CA THR A 688 28.84 6.42 15.22
C THR A 688 29.35 7.83 14.90
N GLU A 689 29.98 8.00 13.74
CA GLU A 689 30.42 9.30 13.21
C GLU A 689 29.23 10.25 12.97
N HIS A 690 28.16 9.73 12.37
CA HIS A 690 26.93 10.49 12.12
C HIS A 690 26.32 11.03 13.41
N HIS A 691 26.21 10.20 14.46
CA HIS A 691 25.69 10.64 15.76
C HIS A 691 26.61 11.64 16.44
N ALA A 692 27.93 11.41 16.44
CA ALA A 692 28.88 12.34 17.03
C ALA A 692 28.80 13.73 16.36
N LEU A 693 28.77 13.76 15.02
CA LEU A 693 28.62 14.99 14.26
C LEU A 693 27.26 15.66 14.48
N PHE A 694 26.17 14.89 14.62
CA PHE A 694 24.86 15.43 14.97
C PHE A 694 24.89 16.10 16.36
N GLN A 695 25.54 15.47 17.36
CA GLN A 695 25.68 16.05 18.70
C GLN A 695 26.46 17.35 18.66
N GLN A 696 27.57 17.38 17.93
CA GLN A 696 28.40 18.58 17.75
C GLN A 696 27.60 19.72 17.11
N LEU A 697 26.81 19.43 16.06
CA LEU A 697 26.09 20.46 15.32
C LEU A 697 24.86 21.00 16.04
N TYR A 698 24.16 20.20 16.86
CA TYR A 698 22.82 20.55 17.34
C TYR A 698 22.60 20.44 18.85
N LEU A 699 23.49 19.78 19.60
CA LEU A 699 23.29 19.51 21.03
C LEU A 699 24.34 20.13 21.97
N GLN A 700 25.54 20.40 21.49
CA GLN A 700 26.58 21.09 22.27
C GLN A 700 26.35 22.60 22.20
N ASP A 701 26.43 23.28 23.36
CA ASP A 701 26.46 24.74 23.41
C ASP A 701 27.83 25.19 22.89
N LEU A 702 27.90 25.67 21.65
CA LEU A 702 29.12 26.20 21.01
C LEU A 702 29.68 27.48 21.70
N ASN A 703 29.25 27.80 22.91
CA ASN A 703 29.64 29.00 23.65
C ASN A 703 30.74 28.77 24.70
N GLN A 704 31.35 27.58 24.79
CA GLN A 704 32.40 27.31 25.79
C GLN A 704 33.86 27.46 25.29
N GLU A 705 34.09 27.76 24.01
CA GLU A 705 35.45 28.01 23.49
C GLU A 705 35.83 29.50 23.45
N ALA A 706 34.93 30.42 23.81
CA ALA A 706 35.22 31.86 23.84
C ALA A 706 35.71 32.38 25.22
N GLU A 707 35.73 31.56 26.26
CA GLU A 707 36.13 31.97 27.62
C GLU A 707 37.45 31.31 28.11
N ALA A 708 38.20 30.65 27.21
CA ALA A 708 39.46 29.97 27.55
C ALA A 708 40.74 30.68 27.04
N GLU A 709 40.64 31.89 26.49
CA GLU A 709 41.78 32.69 26.01
C GLU A 709 41.96 34.04 26.73
N GLU A 710 41.44 34.23 27.95
CA GLU A 710 41.68 35.46 28.75
C GLU A 710 42.68 35.31 29.91
N ASP A 711 43.36 34.18 30.07
CA ASP A 711 44.40 34.03 31.11
C ASP A 711 45.77 33.66 30.50
N ALA A 712 46.37 34.61 29.77
CA ALA A 712 47.80 34.59 29.42
C ALA A 712 48.36 36.01 29.24
N ASP A 713 48.33 36.81 30.30
CA ASP A 713 49.18 38.01 30.42
C ASP A 713 50.63 37.56 30.74
N ASP A 714 51.44 37.31 29.71
CA ASP A 714 52.91 37.28 29.79
C ASP A 714 53.48 38.47 28.99
N PRO A 715 54.07 39.49 29.66
CA PRO A 715 54.43 40.75 29.01
C PRO A 715 55.75 40.76 28.22
N ASP A 716 56.36 39.60 27.90
CA ASP A 716 57.74 39.55 27.35
C ASP A 716 57.91 38.85 25.97
N LEU A 717 56.91 38.88 25.08
CA LEU A 717 57.04 38.32 23.72
C LEU A 717 57.08 39.39 22.60
N ASP A 718 58.19 39.35 21.86
CA ASP A 718 58.63 40.22 20.75
C ASP A 718 57.65 40.25 19.56
N PRO A 719 57.21 41.42 19.05
CA PRO A 719 56.13 41.51 18.07
C PRO A 719 56.57 41.33 16.59
N GLN A 720 57.41 40.33 16.29
CA GLN A 720 57.71 39.95 14.90
C GLN A 720 57.75 38.43 14.75
N GLU A 721 56.94 37.93 13.81
CA GLU A 721 56.73 36.51 13.42
C GLU A 721 55.64 35.73 14.17
N VAL A 722 54.38 36.04 13.86
CA VAL A 722 53.29 35.05 13.85
C VAL A 722 52.56 35.16 12.51
N GLU A 723 52.82 34.22 11.61
CA GLU A 723 51.98 34.03 10.43
C GLU A 723 50.57 33.63 10.87
N ALA A 724 49.58 34.44 10.47
CA ALA A 724 48.18 34.22 10.79
C ALA A 724 47.69 32.87 10.22
N PRO A 725 47.07 31.99 11.01
CA PRO A 725 46.31 30.87 10.48
C PRO A 725 45.07 31.42 9.76
N GLN A 726 45.01 31.29 8.45
CA GLN A 726 43.80 31.55 7.67
C GLN A 726 42.80 30.40 7.86
N HIS A 727 42.09 30.41 8.99
CA HIS A 727 40.86 29.62 9.17
C HIS A 727 39.65 30.56 9.17
N PRO A 728 38.85 30.63 8.08
CA PRO A 728 37.54 31.25 8.15
C PRO A 728 36.52 30.20 8.58
N ALA A 729 36.40 29.95 9.89
CA ALA A 729 35.32 29.15 10.44
C ALA A 729 34.84 29.71 11.77
N LEU A 730 33.53 29.54 12.00
CA LEU A 730 32.78 29.73 13.25
C LEU A 730 32.29 31.15 13.53
N GLN A 731 31.02 31.39 13.17
CA GLN A 731 30.02 31.96 14.09
C GLN A 731 28.62 31.65 13.52
N ALA A 732 28.15 30.43 13.76
CA ALA A 732 26.74 30.09 13.60
C ALA A 732 25.99 30.62 14.83
N GLN A 733 24.96 31.46 14.61
CA GLN A 733 24.01 31.78 15.68
C GLN A 733 23.35 30.48 16.17
N PRO A 734 23.09 30.32 17.48
CA PRO A 734 22.54 29.09 18.03
C PRO A 734 21.16 28.83 17.47
N SER A 735 21.06 27.82 16.60
CA SER A 735 19.76 27.27 16.24
C SER A 735 19.14 26.69 17.51
N LYS A 736 17.87 27.03 17.77
CA LYS A 736 17.05 26.47 18.87
C LYS A 736 17.40 25.00 19.11
N ARG A 737 17.77 24.66 20.36
CA ARG A 737 18.15 23.30 20.79
C ARG A 737 17.19 22.26 20.19
N VAL A 738 17.75 21.35 19.41
CA VAL A 738 16.99 20.26 18.76
C VAL A 738 16.87 19.11 19.74
N THR A 739 15.68 18.58 19.96
CA THR A 739 15.51 17.35 20.75
C THR A 739 15.74 16.14 19.85
N PRO A 740 16.74 15.29 20.07
CA PRO A 740 17.00 14.13 19.22
C PRO A 740 15.80 13.18 19.15
N GLY A 741 15.48 12.71 17.94
CA GLY A 741 14.43 11.70 17.75
C GLY A 741 14.93 10.30 18.13
N ASN A 742 14.07 9.51 18.77
CA ASN A 742 14.36 8.11 19.15
C ASN A 742 14.86 7.23 18.00
N LYS A 743 14.43 7.55 16.77
CA LYS A 743 14.79 6.81 15.55
C LYS A 743 16.30 6.83 15.27
N LEU A 744 17.02 7.87 15.74
CA LEU A 744 18.48 7.87 15.69
C LEU A 744 19.05 6.73 16.54
N HIS A 745 18.55 6.53 17.76
CA HIS A 745 18.99 5.40 18.59
C HIS A 745 18.67 4.04 17.95
N GLU A 746 17.51 3.89 17.30
CA GLU A 746 17.14 2.65 16.59
C GLU A 746 18.19 2.26 15.52
N MET A 747 18.81 3.23 14.84
CA MET A 747 19.88 2.96 13.86
C MET A 747 21.07 2.21 14.47
N LYS A 748 21.38 2.40 15.78
CA LYS A 748 22.47 1.70 16.46
C LYS A 748 22.28 0.19 16.52
N HIS A 749 21.05 -0.30 16.36
CA HIS A 749 20.73 -1.72 16.39
C HIS A 749 20.68 -2.37 15.00
N PHE A 750 20.86 -1.60 13.92
CA PHE A 750 20.82 -2.17 12.56
C PHE A 750 21.88 -3.24 12.34
N GLY A 751 23.11 -3.03 12.82
CA GLY A 751 24.18 -3.99 12.60
C GLY A 751 23.92 -5.34 13.28
N GLU A 752 23.46 -5.32 14.53
CA GLU A 752 23.01 -6.51 15.24
C GLU A 752 21.85 -7.21 14.51
N GLN A 753 20.82 -6.45 14.11
CA GLN A 753 19.66 -7.00 13.42
C GLN A 753 20.02 -7.63 12.07
N ILE A 754 20.92 -7.02 11.30
CA ILE A 754 21.40 -7.58 10.02
C ILE A 754 22.15 -8.89 10.25
N ARG A 755 23.02 -8.98 11.27
CA ARG A 755 23.74 -10.23 11.58
C ARG A 755 22.79 -11.34 12.04
N GLN A 756 21.72 -10.97 12.74
CA GLN A 756 20.75 -11.93 13.28
C GLN A 756 19.77 -12.45 12.23
N HIS A 757 19.26 -11.56 11.38
CA HIS A 757 18.12 -11.83 10.49
C HIS A 757 18.47 -11.70 9.00
N GLY A 758 19.65 -11.22 8.63
CA GLY A 758 19.99 -10.88 7.25
C GLY A 758 19.55 -9.46 6.86
N PRO A 759 19.58 -9.11 5.56
CA PRO A 759 19.37 -7.73 5.11
C PRO A 759 18.00 -7.14 5.48
N LEU A 760 17.98 -5.98 6.15
CA LEU A 760 16.76 -5.38 6.71
C LEU A 760 15.71 -4.95 5.66
N VAL A 761 16.12 -4.63 4.44
CA VAL A 761 15.21 -4.27 3.34
C VAL A 761 14.22 -5.38 2.99
N LYS A 762 14.52 -6.64 3.35
CA LYS A 762 13.63 -7.78 3.13
C LYS A 762 12.40 -7.77 4.08
N TYR A 763 12.42 -6.95 5.13
CA TYR A 763 11.40 -6.93 6.19
C TYR A 763 10.53 -5.68 6.22
N TRP A 764 10.95 -4.60 5.57
CA TRP A 764 10.35 -3.27 5.70
C TRP A 764 8.85 -3.21 5.39
N CYS A 765 8.17 -2.22 5.97
CA CYS A 765 6.69 -2.19 5.97
C CYS A 765 6.04 -1.60 4.71
N ALA A 766 6.81 -1.01 3.80
CA ALA A 766 6.30 -0.22 2.68
C ALA A 766 5.28 -0.97 1.79
N ARG A 767 5.44 -2.29 1.61
CA ARG A 767 4.49 -3.11 0.83
C ARG A 767 3.21 -3.42 1.59
N PHE A 768 3.27 -3.57 2.90
CA PHE A 768 2.09 -3.75 3.76
C PHE A 768 1.25 -2.46 3.79
N GLU A 769 1.88 -1.30 3.93
CA GLU A 769 1.19 -0.01 3.83
C GLU A 769 0.56 0.20 2.45
N ALA A 770 1.30 -0.10 1.38
CA ALA A 770 0.74 -0.03 0.03
C ALA A 770 -0.44 -1.00 -0.16
N ARG A 771 -0.49 -2.13 0.57
CA ARG A 771 -1.62 -3.07 0.56
C ARG A 771 -2.88 -2.46 1.20
N HIS A 772 -2.76 -1.55 2.17
CA HIS A 772 -3.92 -0.87 2.78
C HIS A 772 -4.79 -0.13 1.75
N ASN A 773 -4.18 0.39 0.67
CA ASN A 773 -4.90 1.12 -0.37
C ASN A 773 -6.06 0.32 -1.00
N ILE A 774 -5.99 -1.01 -1.00
CA ILE A 774 -7.10 -1.84 -1.49
C ILE A 774 -8.36 -1.62 -0.65
N PHE A 775 -8.22 -1.52 0.67
CA PHE A 775 -9.32 -1.30 1.60
C PHE A 775 -9.83 0.13 1.56
N VAL A 776 -8.96 1.12 1.38
CA VAL A 776 -9.36 2.52 1.17
C VAL A 776 -10.22 2.64 -0.09
N LYS A 777 -9.78 2.03 -1.21
CA LYS A 777 -10.54 2.02 -2.46
C LYS A 777 -11.88 1.30 -2.29
N TYR A 778 -11.90 0.10 -1.69
CA TYR A 778 -13.17 -0.59 -1.40
C TYR A 778 -14.08 0.22 -0.47
N GLY A 779 -13.55 0.88 0.56
CA GLY A 779 -14.32 1.75 1.45
C GLY A 779 -14.99 2.90 0.69
N SER A 780 -14.25 3.53 -0.24
CA SER A 780 -14.77 4.62 -1.07
C SER A 780 -15.86 4.18 -2.06
N VAL A 781 -15.75 2.97 -2.61
CA VAL A 781 -16.65 2.43 -3.64
C VAL A 781 -17.89 1.78 -3.03
N CYS A 782 -17.72 0.96 -1.98
CA CYS A 782 -18.81 0.22 -1.37
C CYS A 782 -19.79 1.15 -0.63
N GLY A 783 -19.28 2.18 0.05
CA GLY A 783 -20.10 3.14 0.80
C GLY A 783 -20.96 2.54 1.92
N ASN A 784 -20.80 1.24 2.23
CA ASN A 784 -21.56 0.49 3.23
C ASN A 784 -20.63 0.13 4.40
N PHE A 785 -20.95 0.67 5.57
CA PHE A 785 -20.14 0.53 6.79
C PHE A 785 -20.83 -0.26 7.90
N ILE A 786 -21.77 -1.15 7.56
CA ILE A 786 -22.45 -2.01 8.57
C ILE A 786 -21.47 -3.01 9.19
N ASN A 787 -20.72 -3.74 8.36
CA ASN A 787 -19.62 -4.59 8.80
C ASN A 787 -18.48 -4.49 7.77
N PRO A 788 -17.66 -3.41 7.87
CA PRO A 788 -16.53 -3.21 6.99
C PRO A 788 -15.53 -4.37 7.01
N PRO A 789 -15.11 -4.93 8.17
CA PRO A 789 -14.17 -6.06 8.22
C PRO A 789 -14.62 -7.23 7.34
N LYS A 790 -15.88 -7.65 7.46
CA LYS A 790 -16.46 -8.75 6.67
C LYS A 790 -16.41 -8.49 5.17
N THR A 791 -16.93 -7.34 4.76
CA THR A 791 -17.02 -6.99 3.34
C THR A 791 -15.63 -6.89 2.71
N MET A 792 -14.71 -6.22 3.41
CA MET A 792 -13.35 -5.98 2.94
C MET A 792 -12.51 -7.26 2.89
N ALA A 793 -12.59 -8.11 3.91
CA ALA A 793 -11.88 -9.39 3.93
C ALA A 793 -12.32 -10.30 2.77
N GLN A 794 -13.63 -10.37 2.49
CA GLN A 794 -14.15 -11.17 1.38
C GLN A 794 -13.66 -10.67 0.02
N MET A 795 -13.72 -9.36 -0.21
CA MET A 795 -13.25 -8.74 -1.45
C MET A 795 -11.74 -8.91 -1.63
N HIS A 796 -10.97 -8.76 -0.55
CA HIS A 796 -9.53 -8.98 -0.55
C HIS A 796 -9.16 -10.40 -0.93
N GLN A 797 -9.84 -11.42 -0.39
CA GLN A 797 -9.56 -12.82 -0.73
C GLN A 797 -9.83 -13.12 -2.21
N ILE A 798 -10.94 -12.64 -2.77
CA ILE A 798 -11.24 -12.82 -4.22
C ILE A 798 -10.19 -12.12 -5.08
N SER A 799 -9.81 -10.88 -4.73
CA SER A 799 -8.77 -10.13 -5.45
C SER A 799 -7.41 -10.84 -5.41
N THR A 800 -7.03 -11.37 -4.25
CA THR A 800 -5.77 -12.11 -4.05
C THR A 800 -5.75 -13.41 -4.84
N LEU A 801 -6.86 -14.15 -4.86
CA LEU A 801 -6.98 -15.37 -5.66
C LEU A 801 -6.70 -15.11 -7.14
N GLY A 802 -7.27 -14.04 -7.70
CA GLY A 802 -7.01 -13.66 -9.09
C GLY A 802 -5.51 -13.49 -9.39
N SER A 803 -4.72 -13.02 -8.42
CA SER A 803 -3.28 -12.84 -8.60
C SER A 803 -2.53 -14.17 -8.50
N ILE A 804 -2.91 -15.03 -7.56
CA ILE A 804 -2.33 -16.38 -7.39
C ILE A 804 -2.56 -17.23 -8.65
N LEU A 805 -3.73 -17.09 -9.28
CA LEU A 805 -4.08 -17.80 -10.52
C LEU A 805 -3.49 -17.16 -11.79
N LYS A 806 -3.27 -15.83 -11.83
CA LYS A 806 -2.68 -15.15 -12.98
C LYS A 806 -1.25 -15.61 -13.28
N THR A 807 -0.47 -15.94 -12.26
CA THR A 807 0.87 -16.53 -12.42
C THR A 807 0.87 -17.90 -13.09
N THR A 808 -0.28 -18.56 -13.18
CA THR A 808 -0.45 -19.83 -13.90
C THR A 808 -0.79 -19.64 -15.39
N LEU A 809 -1.10 -18.41 -15.83
CA LEU A 809 -1.67 -18.13 -17.16
C LEU A 809 -0.98 -17.01 -17.97
N ARG A 810 0.12 -16.42 -17.50
CA ARG A 810 1.02 -15.61 -18.35
C ARG A 810 2.48 -15.90 -18.04
N SER A 811 3.08 -16.70 -18.89
CA SER A 811 4.53 -16.81 -19.03
C SER A 811 5.04 -15.66 -19.88
N GLU A 812 5.36 -14.51 -19.28
CA GLU A 812 6.42 -13.66 -19.80
C GLU A 812 6.73 -12.56 -18.77
N ASP A 813 7.87 -12.71 -18.07
CA ASP A 813 8.45 -11.70 -17.18
C ASP A 813 8.94 -10.44 -17.95
N ILE A 814 8.66 -10.37 -19.25
CA ILE A 814 9.18 -9.39 -20.21
C ILE A 814 7.99 -8.65 -20.84
N GLU A 815 7.87 -7.36 -20.55
CA GLU A 815 6.89 -6.47 -21.16
C GLU A 815 7.59 -5.54 -22.16
N SER A 816 7.14 -5.53 -23.41
CA SER A 816 7.60 -4.59 -24.44
C SER A 816 6.42 -3.87 -25.08
N GLN A 817 6.59 -2.59 -25.42
CA GLN A 817 5.49 -1.77 -25.97
C GLN A 817 5.40 -1.88 -27.50
N SER A 818 6.53 -1.68 -28.19
CA SER A 818 6.61 -1.69 -29.64
C SER A 818 7.87 -2.44 -30.07
N THR A 819 7.70 -3.38 -30.99
CA THR A 819 8.76 -4.19 -31.55
C THR A 819 8.76 -4.09 -33.07
N GLN A 820 9.95 -4.18 -33.65
CA GLN A 820 10.13 -4.41 -35.08
C GLN A 820 10.87 -5.73 -35.25
N ASP A 821 10.26 -6.69 -35.94
CA ASP A 821 10.85 -7.99 -36.18
C ASP A 821 11.73 -7.96 -37.44
N VAL A 822 12.98 -8.38 -37.28
CA VAL A 822 13.99 -8.38 -38.35
C VAL A 822 14.79 -9.68 -38.28
N LEU A 823 15.21 -10.22 -39.43
CA LEU A 823 16.17 -11.33 -39.46
C LEU A 823 17.50 -10.89 -38.83
N CYS A 824 18.09 -11.73 -37.98
CA CYS A 824 19.33 -11.44 -37.26
C CYS A 824 20.44 -10.91 -38.18
N GLN A 825 20.63 -11.51 -39.36
CA GLN A 825 21.62 -11.07 -40.35
C GLN A 825 21.44 -9.63 -40.86
N ASN A 826 20.21 -9.12 -40.85
CA ASN A 826 19.87 -7.77 -41.30
C ASN A 826 19.95 -6.73 -40.16
N CYS A 827 20.24 -7.17 -38.93
CA CYS A 827 20.42 -6.26 -37.80
C CYS A 827 21.79 -5.57 -37.87
N THR A 828 21.85 -4.29 -37.46
CA THR A 828 23.09 -3.51 -37.35
C THR A 828 24.18 -4.20 -36.51
N HIS A 829 23.77 -4.96 -35.50
CA HIS A 829 24.65 -5.68 -34.57
C HIS A 829 24.63 -7.20 -34.78
N SER A 830 24.36 -7.67 -36.01
CA SER A 830 24.25 -9.11 -36.35
C SER A 830 25.46 -9.93 -35.88
N ASN A 831 26.68 -9.42 -36.08
CA ASN A 831 27.91 -10.08 -35.63
C ASN A 831 27.97 -10.30 -34.10
N LEU A 832 27.43 -9.37 -33.31
CA LEU A 832 27.40 -9.49 -31.85
C LEU A 832 26.31 -10.49 -31.40
N LEU A 833 25.14 -10.45 -32.04
CA LEU A 833 24.06 -11.40 -31.78
C LEU A 833 24.46 -12.84 -32.12
N MET A 834 25.12 -13.04 -33.27
CA MET A 834 25.64 -14.35 -33.68
C MET A 834 26.70 -14.89 -32.71
N ARG A 835 27.56 -14.03 -32.13
CA ARG A 835 28.51 -14.42 -31.06
C ARG A 835 27.81 -14.87 -29.78
N MET A 836 26.59 -14.40 -29.52
CA MET A 836 25.77 -14.82 -28.38
C MET A 836 24.91 -16.06 -28.67
N GLY A 837 25.08 -16.69 -29.84
CA GLY A 837 24.39 -17.90 -30.24
C GLY A 837 23.06 -17.67 -30.98
N VAL A 838 22.75 -16.45 -31.43
CA VAL A 838 21.55 -16.18 -32.23
C VAL A 838 21.84 -16.46 -33.71
N GLU A 839 21.16 -17.43 -34.31
CA GLU A 839 21.36 -17.80 -35.72
C GLU A 839 21.04 -16.66 -36.68
N ALA A 840 21.74 -16.59 -37.82
CA ALA A 840 21.59 -15.54 -38.83
C ALA A 840 20.16 -15.46 -39.41
N THR A 841 19.50 -16.62 -39.53
CA THR A 841 18.15 -16.80 -40.05
C THR A 841 17.05 -16.62 -39.01
N SER A 842 17.39 -16.46 -37.73
CA SER A 842 16.41 -16.26 -36.67
C SER A 842 15.78 -14.87 -36.74
N MET A 843 14.47 -14.80 -36.48
CA MET A 843 13.78 -13.53 -36.25
C MET A 843 14.15 -12.97 -34.87
N VAL A 844 14.48 -11.68 -34.83
CA VAL A 844 14.81 -10.93 -33.62
C VAL A 844 13.94 -9.68 -33.58
N SER A 845 13.34 -9.42 -32.43
CA SER A 845 12.53 -8.21 -32.23
C SER A 845 13.39 -7.08 -31.69
N ILE A 846 13.31 -5.91 -32.32
CA ILE A 846 14.04 -4.71 -31.92
C ILE A 846 13.10 -3.80 -31.15
N THR A 847 13.52 -3.30 -29.99
CA THR A 847 12.73 -2.32 -29.23
C THR A 847 13.59 -1.21 -28.64
N ARG A 848 12.96 -0.10 -28.24
CA ARG A 848 13.60 1.01 -27.51
C ARG A 848 13.54 0.85 -26.00
N THR A 849 12.52 0.13 -25.52
CA THR A 849 12.26 -0.04 -24.09
C THR A 849 11.72 -1.44 -23.84
N VAL A 850 12.23 -2.09 -22.81
CA VAL A 850 11.69 -3.35 -22.29
C VAL A 850 11.68 -3.28 -20.77
N LYS A 851 10.66 -3.88 -20.16
CA LYS A 851 10.57 -4.04 -18.71
C LYS A 851 10.70 -5.52 -18.38
N VAL A 852 11.68 -5.84 -17.55
CA VAL A 852 11.95 -7.23 -17.13
C VAL A 852 11.78 -7.28 -15.62
N SER A 853 10.84 -8.09 -15.13
CA SER A 853 10.56 -8.26 -13.69
C SER A 853 10.38 -6.94 -12.92
N GLY A 854 9.85 -5.90 -13.58
CA GLY A 854 9.62 -4.58 -12.98
C GLY A 854 10.71 -3.54 -13.27
N ASP A 855 11.93 -3.95 -13.62
CA ASP A 855 13.02 -3.03 -13.95
C ASP A 855 12.98 -2.62 -15.43
N ILE A 856 13.16 -1.32 -15.69
CA ILE A 856 13.04 -0.74 -17.03
C ILE A 856 14.42 -0.61 -17.67
N TYR A 857 14.56 -1.15 -18.86
CA TYR A 857 15.72 -1.03 -19.74
C TYR A 857 15.34 -0.17 -20.93
N ARG A 858 16.10 0.88 -21.18
CA ARG A 858 15.84 1.85 -22.24
C ARG A 858 17.16 2.41 -22.75
N ASP A 859 17.19 2.77 -24.03
CA ASP A 859 18.25 3.57 -24.63
C ASP A 859 18.60 4.80 -23.75
N GLY A 860 19.89 5.02 -23.51
CA GLY A 860 20.44 6.09 -22.68
C GLY A 860 20.51 5.80 -21.18
N LEU A 861 19.94 4.69 -20.70
CA LEU A 861 20.14 4.25 -19.31
C LEU A 861 21.42 3.45 -19.15
N PHE A 862 21.99 3.52 -17.95
CA PHE A 862 23.19 2.78 -17.61
C PHE A 862 22.85 1.46 -16.93
N VAL A 863 23.69 0.45 -17.14
CA VAL A 863 23.67 -0.84 -16.44
C VAL A 863 25.01 -1.08 -15.77
N LEU A 864 25.01 -1.86 -14.69
CA LEU A 864 26.23 -2.31 -14.01
C LEU A 864 26.74 -3.58 -14.71
N LEU A 865 27.88 -3.46 -15.38
CA LEU A 865 28.53 -4.56 -16.10
C LEU A 865 29.31 -5.46 -15.14
N ASP A 866 30.06 -4.84 -14.23
CA ASP A 866 30.83 -5.53 -13.20
C ASP A 866 30.65 -4.82 -11.86
N SER A 867 30.25 -5.56 -10.82
CA SER A 867 30.13 -5.03 -9.47
C SER A 867 31.46 -5.01 -8.73
N ARG A 868 32.38 -5.95 -9.03
CA ARG A 868 33.67 -6.12 -8.32
C ARG A 868 34.55 -4.90 -8.46
N ILE A 869 34.50 -4.29 -9.64
CA ILE A 869 35.03 -2.97 -9.94
C ILE A 869 33.85 -2.26 -10.59
N PRO A 870 33.21 -1.27 -9.93
CA PRO A 870 31.99 -0.63 -10.43
C PRO A 870 32.17 -0.13 -11.86
N ALA A 871 31.78 -0.95 -12.84
CA ALA A 871 31.98 -0.71 -14.26
C ALA A 871 30.61 -0.60 -14.91
N PHE A 872 30.39 0.51 -15.61
CA PHE A 872 29.09 0.84 -16.15
C PHE A 872 29.11 0.87 -17.68
N GLY A 873 27.98 0.57 -18.28
CA GLY A 873 27.75 0.73 -19.72
C GLY A 873 26.42 1.40 -19.97
N VAL A 874 26.36 2.27 -20.98
CA VAL A 874 25.10 2.89 -21.43
C VAL A 874 24.45 2.03 -22.51
N ILE A 875 23.16 1.75 -22.36
CA ILE A 875 22.36 1.01 -23.34
C ILE A 875 22.20 1.87 -24.59
N GLN A 876 22.52 1.29 -25.75
CA GLN A 876 22.36 1.89 -27.08
C GLN A 876 21.23 1.22 -27.87
N LYS A 877 21.05 -0.09 -27.69
CA LYS A 877 20.04 -0.87 -28.43
C LYS A 877 19.59 -2.09 -27.64
N ILE A 878 18.33 -2.51 -27.85
CA ILE A 878 17.73 -3.67 -27.19
C ILE A 878 17.18 -4.62 -28.25
N TYR A 879 17.50 -5.91 -28.11
CA TYR A 879 17.02 -7.00 -28.96
C TYR A 879 16.36 -8.08 -28.10
N LEU A 880 15.26 -8.65 -28.60
CA LEU A 880 14.52 -9.74 -27.96
C LEU A 880 14.55 -10.98 -28.87
N HIS A 881 14.85 -12.13 -28.29
CA HIS A 881 14.82 -13.40 -29.01
C HIS A 881 14.60 -14.57 -28.04
N GLN A 882 13.57 -15.40 -28.28
CA GLN A 882 13.26 -16.60 -27.49
C GLN A 882 13.34 -16.35 -25.97
N ASN A 883 12.59 -15.35 -25.47
CA ASN A 883 12.56 -14.90 -24.06
C ASN A 883 13.88 -14.36 -23.48
N ASN A 884 14.89 -14.09 -24.32
CA ASN A 884 16.11 -13.43 -23.88
C ASN A 884 16.10 -11.95 -24.29
N VAL A 885 16.54 -11.10 -23.38
CA VAL A 885 16.79 -9.68 -23.63
C VAL A 885 18.29 -9.46 -23.80
N PHE A 886 18.69 -8.99 -24.98
CA PHE A 886 20.07 -8.62 -25.28
C PHE A 886 20.21 -7.10 -25.32
N LEU A 887 21.19 -6.59 -24.59
CA LEU A 887 21.50 -5.16 -24.49
C LEU A 887 22.81 -4.90 -25.21
N VAL A 888 22.78 -4.06 -26.24
CA VAL A 888 24.00 -3.47 -26.80
C VAL A 888 24.36 -2.28 -25.94
N VAL A 889 25.54 -2.33 -25.33
CA VAL A 889 26.01 -1.36 -24.34
C VAL A 889 27.36 -0.79 -24.77
N SER A 890 27.51 0.54 -24.63
CA SER A 890 28.80 1.21 -24.77
C SER A 890 29.44 1.36 -23.39
N PRO A 891 30.64 0.80 -23.15
CA PRO A 891 31.33 0.93 -21.86
C PRO A 891 31.65 2.39 -21.51
N TRP A 892 31.60 2.73 -20.23
CA TRP A 892 32.03 4.02 -19.68
C TRP A 892 33.13 3.81 -18.63
N GLU A 893 34.06 4.74 -18.56
CA GLU A 893 35.12 4.73 -17.55
C GLU A 893 34.59 5.28 -16.23
N THR A 894 34.75 4.53 -15.14
CA THR A 894 34.41 4.97 -13.78
C THR A 894 35.63 5.62 -13.15
N LEU A 895 35.55 6.92 -12.86
CA LEU A 895 36.66 7.66 -12.24
C LEU A 895 36.77 7.43 -10.73
N GLY A 896 35.64 7.20 -10.06
CA GLY A 896 35.59 6.92 -8.63
C GLY A 896 34.27 7.30 -7.98
N PHE A 897 34.15 6.94 -6.70
CA PHE A 897 32.99 7.31 -5.87
C PHE A 897 33.21 8.69 -5.24
N VAL A 898 32.35 9.65 -5.60
CA VAL A 898 32.41 11.03 -5.10
C VAL A 898 31.44 11.18 -3.93
N ARG A 899 32.00 11.23 -2.70
CA ARG A 899 31.22 11.26 -1.45
C ARG A 899 30.24 12.43 -1.36
N ARG A 900 30.58 13.60 -1.91
CA ARG A 900 29.68 14.77 -1.96
C ARG A 900 28.30 14.45 -2.55
N TYR A 901 28.27 13.59 -3.56
CA TYR A 901 27.07 13.21 -4.29
C TYR A 901 26.61 11.79 -3.94
N CYS A 902 27.38 11.08 -3.11
CA CYS A 902 27.31 9.64 -2.89
C CYS A 902 27.05 8.85 -4.19
N ALA A 903 27.80 9.19 -5.24
CA ALA A 903 27.60 8.70 -6.60
C ALA A 903 28.94 8.43 -7.32
N TYR A 904 28.91 7.57 -8.34
CA TYR A 904 30.08 7.28 -9.17
C TYR A 904 30.18 8.28 -10.30
N GLN A 905 31.33 8.95 -10.43
CA GLN A 905 31.61 9.80 -11.59
C GLN A 905 32.04 8.94 -12.76
N VAL A 906 31.45 9.17 -13.94
CA VAL A 906 31.69 8.38 -15.15
C VAL A 906 31.94 9.26 -16.37
N ASN A 907 32.79 8.77 -17.28
CA ASN A 907 33.11 9.41 -18.55
C ASN A 907 32.89 8.45 -19.74
N PRO A 908 32.54 8.97 -20.93
CA PRO A 908 32.46 8.15 -22.14
C PRO A 908 33.81 7.47 -22.44
N SER A 909 33.80 6.16 -22.67
CA SER A 909 34.98 5.44 -23.16
C SER A 909 35.02 5.45 -24.70
N GLN A 910 36.22 5.31 -25.27
CA GLN A 910 36.41 5.03 -26.71
C GLN A 910 36.30 3.54 -27.05
N SER A 911 35.99 2.69 -26.06
CA SER A 911 35.83 1.25 -26.24
C SER A 911 34.67 0.92 -27.17
N GLN A 912 34.81 -0.15 -27.96
CA GLN A 912 33.73 -0.64 -28.83
C GLN A 912 32.51 -1.09 -28.00
N ALA A 913 31.32 -0.93 -28.58
CA ALA A 913 30.10 -1.45 -27.99
C ALA A 913 30.17 -2.98 -27.87
N LEU A 914 29.65 -3.49 -26.77
CA LEU A 914 29.55 -4.92 -26.48
C LEU A 914 28.09 -5.31 -26.29
N ILE A 915 27.80 -6.61 -26.36
CA ILE A 915 26.46 -7.14 -26.14
C ILE A 915 26.47 -7.96 -24.86
N VAL A 916 25.45 -7.77 -24.02
CA VAL A 916 25.23 -8.54 -22.79
C VAL A 916 23.80 -9.05 -22.76
N LYS A 917 23.59 -10.24 -22.20
CA LYS A 917 22.24 -10.67 -21.83
C LYS A 917 21.85 -9.97 -20.54
N GLN A 918 20.60 -9.53 -20.45
CA GLN A 918 20.07 -8.89 -19.24
C GLN A 918 20.19 -9.79 -18.01
N ALA A 919 20.03 -11.11 -18.18
CA ALA A 919 20.15 -12.10 -17.12
C ALA A 919 21.58 -12.21 -16.55
N ASP A 920 22.60 -11.82 -17.32
CA ASP A 920 24.02 -11.94 -16.93
C ASP A 920 24.55 -10.66 -16.25
N LEU A 921 23.70 -9.63 -16.07
CA LEU A 921 24.11 -8.38 -15.44
C LEU A 921 24.43 -8.57 -13.94
N SER A 922 25.47 -7.88 -13.46
CA SER A 922 25.84 -7.87 -12.03
C SER A 922 24.75 -7.25 -11.14
N SER A 923 23.89 -6.42 -11.73
CA SER A 923 22.66 -5.91 -11.11
C SER A 923 21.61 -5.70 -12.18
N HIS A 924 20.38 -6.12 -11.91
CA HIS A 924 19.26 -5.95 -12.84
C HIS A 924 18.62 -4.55 -12.77
N ARG A 925 19.17 -3.61 -11.98
CA ARG A 925 18.69 -2.23 -11.93
C ARG A 925 19.46 -1.34 -12.88
N THR A 926 18.75 -0.44 -13.55
CA THR A 926 19.32 0.60 -14.40
C THR A 926 19.57 1.89 -13.63
N PHE A 927 20.49 2.72 -14.15
CA PHE A 927 20.87 4.00 -13.57
C PHE A 927 20.58 5.13 -14.57
N ALA A 928 19.91 6.18 -14.09
CA ALA A 928 19.80 7.42 -14.83
C ALA A 928 21.09 8.26 -14.65
N PRO A 929 21.61 8.89 -15.71
CA PRO A 929 22.72 9.81 -15.59
C PRO A 929 22.26 11.13 -14.95
N TRP A 930 22.85 11.48 -13.81
CA TRP A 930 22.58 12.74 -13.13
C TRP A 930 23.77 13.69 -13.27
N ARG A 931 23.47 15.00 -13.24
CA ARG A 931 24.46 16.07 -13.32
C ARG A 931 24.20 17.08 -12.22
N PRO A 932 25.23 17.58 -11.53
CA PRO A 932 25.04 18.66 -10.58
C PRO A 932 24.52 19.90 -11.32
N TRP A 933 23.78 20.74 -10.61
CA TRP A 933 23.14 21.90 -11.21
C TRP A 933 24.17 22.81 -11.92
N LYS A 934 23.96 23.02 -13.23
CA LYS A 934 24.86 23.78 -14.14
C LYS A 934 26.26 23.19 -14.38
N LEU A 935 26.53 21.97 -13.93
CA LEU A 935 27.76 21.24 -14.22
C LEU A 935 27.54 20.18 -15.33
N ARG A 936 28.61 19.73 -15.97
CA ARG A 936 28.53 18.84 -17.16
C ARG A 936 28.90 17.40 -16.87
N GLU A 937 29.62 17.18 -15.78
CA GLU A 937 30.08 15.90 -15.27
C GLU A 937 28.88 14.98 -15.00
N THR A 938 29.02 13.73 -15.41
CA THR A 938 27.94 12.74 -15.30
C THR A 938 28.22 11.80 -14.15
N TYR A 939 27.19 11.57 -13.35
CA TYR A 939 27.23 10.73 -12.17
C TYR A 939 26.14 9.68 -12.20
N LEU A 940 26.44 8.50 -11.67
CA LEU A 940 25.51 7.41 -11.47
C LEU A 940 25.33 7.22 -9.97
N ALA A 941 24.17 7.66 -9.46
CA ALA A 941 23.83 7.56 -8.05
C ALA A 941 23.16 6.20 -7.77
N PRO A 942 23.79 5.32 -6.98
CA PRO A 942 23.20 4.03 -6.68
C PRO A 942 22.03 4.17 -5.70
N ARG A 943 21.19 3.12 -5.64
CA ARG A 943 20.15 2.98 -4.60
C ARG A 943 20.65 2.20 -3.37
N THR A 944 21.69 1.40 -3.55
CA THR A 944 22.27 0.53 -2.52
C THR A 944 23.78 0.50 -2.70
N ILE A 945 24.51 -0.01 -1.73
CA ILE A 945 25.95 -0.22 -1.89
C ILE A 945 26.22 -1.13 -3.11
N ILE A 946 27.24 -0.78 -3.89
CA ILE A 946 27.83 -1.63 -4.93
C ILE A 946 29.13 -2.14 -4.32
N PHE A 947 29.34 -3.46 -4.27
CA PHE A 947 30.48 -4.08 -3.59
C PHE A 947 31.77 -3.97 -4.41
N PRO A 948 32.71 -3.05 -4.14
CA PRO A 948 34.05 -3.22 -4.67
C PRO A 948 34.69 -4.38 -3.88
N MET A 949 35.25 -5.38 -4.55
CA MET A 949 36.04 -6.41 -3.85
C MET A 949 37.34 -5.82 -3.33
#